data_AF-A0A9Q5HV25-F1
#
_entry.id   AF-A0A9Q5HV25-F1
#
_cell.length_a   1.000
_cell.length_b   1.000
_cell.length_c   1.000
_cell.angle_alpha   90.00
_cell.angle_beta   90.00
_cell.angle_gamma   90.00
#
_symmetry.space_group_name_H-M   'P 1'
#
loop_
_entity.id
_entity.type
_entity.pdbx_description
1 polymer ?
#
loop_
_entity_poly.entity_id
_entity_poly.type
_entity_poly.pdbx_seq_one_letter_code
_entity_poly.pdbx_strand_id
1 'polypeptide(L)'
;MYLSGISSAMRRLLRAQQDLLRTALASATLFTVGSIAWYTHVYGSLPFIGEVHASSPAEEGLHPANWPFYHKGLLNSFDHASIRRGYQVYREVCASCHSLDRIAWRNLVGVSHTVDEVKAMAEEVEYTDGPNDAGDMFQRPGKLADYMPAPYPNEEAARASNAGALPPDLSLIVKARHGGVDYIFSLLTGYVDPPAGVKLLDGLNYNPYFPGGAIAMARVLFDGLVEYEDGTPATTSQMAKDVVTFLNWASEPEHDERKKSGLKAVILFSALTALSLYVKRFKWAPIKTRKILSFSGSVITEWVAKCLGQMTDSNRDEVQAELKQIIGEAYNNKTLWTTDWNGIQLQSLLPKPLPHFALKRKMDDKPLTSKKKKSASKNNSTHNALDPNDRLALHRRAERFSREHEIERQKSLRGGNGSSSQVTPPNSHLITRLKNHSRSGSPSPWGNDGLDGTDRSIDWSKHTIVGTSQQLFKDYLRLTTEPDPGDIRPYRVLERTLAELKKRWRENNDYPWICNQFKSMRQDLTVQRIQNEFTVNVYEIHARMALEAHLEQADMVEFNQCQAMLKNLYEMGIRGCNDEFTAYRFLMLLNGMNRSDINLLVGQLTDQQKSQKAIRHALGVQRAMSGNNYHAFFELYNNAPNMGAYIMDHFVDRERTKALMVISKAYQQMPLAFIRDELAFDNAAHVTTFLTQHGAAFYQNPNVPDDQKVLACKAMQVALAQAFDEKYRKARITGAV
;
A
#
# COMPACT_ATOMS: atom_id res chain seq x y z
N MET A 1 -21.87 -39.22 53.74
CA MET A 1 -21.27 -37.89 54.01
C MET A 1 -20.37 -37.37 52.87
N TYR A 2 -19.48 -38.18 52.27
CA TYR A 2 -18.49 -37.68 51.28
C TYR A 2 -19.07 -37.03 49.99
N LEU A 3 -20.18 -37.54 49.43
CA LEU A 3 -20.71 -37.07 48.14
C LEU A 3 -21.21 -35.61 48.14
N SER A 4 -21.70 -35.09 49.28
CA SER A 4 -22.16 -33.70 49.38
C SER A 4 -21.00 -32.69 49.39
N GLY A 5 -19.86 -33.06 49.98
CA GLY A 5 -18.66 -32.21 50.02
C GLY A 5 -18.12 -31.89 48.62
N ILE A 6 -18.02 -32.91 47.76
CA ILE A 6 -17.55 -32.77 46.37
C ILE A 6 -18.49 -31.82 45.58
N SER A 7 -19.80 -31.94 45.79
CA SER A 7 -20.81 -31.07 45.16
C SER A 7 -20.76 -29.61 45.69
N SER A 8 -20.28 -29.38 46.92
CA SER A 8 -19.99 -28.03 47.43
C SER A 8 -18.72 -27.47 46.80
N ALA A 9 -17.63 -28.24 46.78
CA ALA A 9 -16.35 -27.82 46.22
C ALA A 9 -16.45 -27.48 44.72
N MET A 10 -17.12 -28.31 43.92
CA MET A 10 -17.33 -28.07 42.50
C MET A 10 -18.18 -26.82 42.23
N ARG A 11 -19.18 -26.51 43.08
CA ARG A 11 -19.95 -25.27 42.99
C ARG A 11 -19.16 -24.04 43.43
N ARG A 12 -18.23 -24.15 44.38
CA ARG A 12 -17.27 -23.08 44.73
C ARG A 12 -16.30 -22.81 43.59
N LEU A 13 -15.77 -23.85 42.95
CA LEU A 13 -14.87 -23.73 41.78
C LEU A 13 -15.58 -23.11 40.58
N LEU A 14 -16.83 -23.48 40.27
CA LEU A 14 -17.60 -22.87 39.19
C LEU A 14 -17.91 -21.40 39.45
N ARG A 15 -18.24 -21.02 40.70
CA ARG A 15 -18.39 -19.60 41.09
C ARG A 15 -17.07 -18.87 40.95
N ALA A 16 -15.99 -19.36 41.56
CA ALA A 16 -14.66 -18.77 41.45
C ALA A 16 -14.20 -18.61 39.99
N GLN A 17 -14.54 -19.56 39.09
CA GLN A 17 -14.26 -19.43 37.66
C GLN A 17 -15.12 -18.36 36.99
N GLN A 18 -16.40 -18.22 37.34
CA GLN A 18 -17.27 -17.14 36.84
C GLN A 18 -16.86 -15.77 37.39
N ASP A 19 -16.43 -15.69 38.63
CA ASP A 19 -15.96 -14.46 39.28
C ASP A 19 -14.57 -14.06 38.76
N LEU A 20 -13.70 -15.03 38.43
CA LEU A 20 -12.47 -14.79 37.67
C LEU A 20 -12.77 -14.30 36.24
N LEU A 21 -13.81 -14.83 35.58
CA LEU A 21 -14.24 -14.37 34.26
C LEU A 21 -14.83 -12.95 34.30
N ARG A 22 -15.58 -12.62 35.35
CA ARG A 22 -16.14 -11.28 35.60
C ARG A 22 -15.05 -10.26 35.95
N THR A 23 -14.08 -10.62 36.79
CA THR A 23 -12.94 -9.75 37.11
C THR A 23 -11.97 -9.61 35.94
N ALA A 24 -11.78 -10.64 35.12
CA ALA A 24 -11.06 -10.54 33.84
C ALA A 24 -11.78 -9.64 32.84
N LEU A 25 -13.12 -9.73 32.74
CA LEU A 25 -13.91 -8.84 31.88
C LEU A 25 -13.86 -7.38 32.39
N ALA A 26 -14.04 -7.17 33.70
CA ALA A 26 -14.01 -5.85 34.31
C ALA A 26 -12.61 -5.20 34.22
N SER A 27 -11.53 -5.95 34.43
CA SER A 27 -10.16 -5.45 34.25
C SER A 27 -9.81 -5.22 32.79
N ALA A 28 -10.30 -6.03 31.84
CA ALA A 28 -10.18 -5.73 30.42
C ALA A 28 -10.93 -4.42 30.05
N THR A 29 -12.17 -4.24 30.50
CA THR A 29 -12.93 -3.01 30.29
C THR A 29 -12.22 -1.80 30.91
N LEU A 30 -11.80 -1.88 32.17
CA LEU A 30 -11.05 -0.81 32.86
C LEU A 30 -9.72 -0.50 32.14
N PHE A 31 -9.01 -1.53 31.65
CA PHE A 31 -7.79 -1.33 30.88
C PHE A 31 -8.07 -0.66 29.53
N THR A 32 -9.16 -1.02 28.84
CA THR A 32 -9.54 -0.34 27.58
C THR A 32 -10.00 1.10 27.81
N VAL A 33 -10.84 1.37 28.82
CA VAL A 33 -11.28 2.73 29.16
C VAL A 33 -10.11 3.59 29.64
N GLY A 34 -9.23 3.03 30.48
CA GLY A 34 -8.00 3.69 30.93
C GLY A 34 -7.02 3.93 29.77
N SER A 35 -6.88 2.99 28.83
CA SER A 35 -6.05 3.18 27.63
C SER A 35 -6.64 4.24 26.68
N ILE A 36 -7.97 4.29 26.54
CA ILE A 36 -8.67 5.32 25.76
C ILE A 36 -8.47 6.69 26.39
N ALA A 37 -8.70 6.83 27.70
CA ALA A 37 -8.52 8.09 28.42
C ALA A 37 -7.05 8.55 28.47
N TRP A 38 -6.10 7.61 28.59
CA TRP A 38 -4.67 7.91 28.49
C TRP A 38 -4.29 8.32 27.07
N TYR A 39 -4.81 7.64 26.05
CA TYR A 39 -4.57 7.99 24.65
C TYR A 39 -5.12 9.39 24.31
N THR A 40 -6.34 9.73 24.75
CA THR A 40 -6.89 11.08 24.51
C THR A 40 -6.15 12.16 25.31
N HIS A 41 -5.68 11.86 26.52
CA HIS A 41 -4.84 12.79 27.29
C HIS A 41 -3.46 13.01 26.65
N VAL A 42 -2.88 12.02 25.98
CA VAL A 42 -1.52 12.11 25.41
C VAL A 42 -1.51 12.55 23.93
N TYR A 43 -2.56 12.23 23.17
CA TYR A 43 -2.62 12.44 21.71
C TYR A 43 -3.86 13.19 21.21
N GLY A 44 -4.80 13.57 22.09
CA GLY A 44 -5.99 14.34 21.71
C GLY A 44 -7.12 13.50 21.13
N SER A 45 -7.36 13.62 19.82
CA SER A 45 -8.48 12.98 19.13
C SER A 45 -8.36 11.44 19.08
N LEU A 46 -9.50 10.74 19.04
CA LEU A 46 -9.51 9.29 18.82
C LEU A 46 -9.48 9.00 17.31
N PRO A 47 -8.61 8.09 16.80
CA PRO A 47 -8.42 7.87 15.35
C PRO A 47 -9.59 7.17 14.62
N PHE A 48 -10.79 7.20 15.21
CA PHE A 48 -12.07 6.73 14.66
C PHE A 48 -13.19 7.78 14.79
N ILE A 49 -12.90 8.96 15.36
CA ILE A 49 -13.77 10.12 15.43
C ILE A 49 -12.98 11.26 14.78
N GLY A 50 -13.46 11.77 13.64
CA GLY A 50 -12.74 12.78 12.88
C GLY A 50 -12.45 14.05 13.70
N GLU A 51 -11.33 14.72 13.40
CA GLU A 51 -11.03 15.99 14.02
C GLU A 51 -12.05 17.03 13.55
N VAL A 52 -12.76 17.65 14.50
CA VAL A 52 -13.70 18.73 14.20
C VAL A 52 -12.88 19.98 13.95
N HIS A 53 -12.51 20.20 12.69
CA HIS A 53 -11.99 21.49 12.27
C HIS A 53 -13.07 22.57 12.45
N ALA A 54 -12.65 23.77 12.82
CA ALA A 54 -13.49 24.95 12.75
C ALA A 54 -13.51 25.50 11.31
N SER A 55 -13.89 24.67 10.35
CA SER A 55 -14.37 25.11 9.04
C SER A 55 -15.59 25.99 9.25
N SER A 56 -15.76 27.06 8.46
CA SER A 56 -17.07 27.70 8.42
C SER A 56 -18.06 26.76 7.70
N PRO A 57 -19.32 26.65 8.14
CA PRO A 57 -20.33 25.85 7.42
C PRO A 57 -20.57 26.32 5.98
N ALA A 58 -20.12 27.53 5.62
CA ALA A 58 -20.13 28.04 4.26
C ALA A 58 -19.02 27.42 3.39
N GLU A 59 -17.80 27.23 3.91
CA GLU A 59 -16.67 26.66 3.16
C GLU A 59 -16.86 25.16 2.89
N GLU A 60 -17.30 24.39 3.90
CA GLU A 60 -17.50 22.94 3.76
C GLU A 60 -18.84 22.59 3.09
N GLY A 61 -19.80 23.51 3.13
CA GLY A 61 -21.18 23.31 2.70
C GLY A 61 -22.05 22.65 3.78
N LEU A 62 -23.34 22.91 3.73
CA LEU A 62 -24.33 22.27 4.61
C LEU A 62 -24.33 20.76 4.37
N HIS A 63 -24.16 19.95 5.42
CA HIS A 63 -24.26 18.50 5.29
C HIS A 63 -25.69 18.09 4.85
N PRO A 64 -25.82 17.17 3.87
CA PRO A 64 -27.12 16.72 3.40
C PRO A 64 -27.83 15.84 4.43
N ALA A 65 -29.17 15.88 4.42
CA ALA A 65 -29.98 15.00 5.25
C ALA A 65 -29.88 13.53 4.77
N ASN A 66 -29.96 12.57 5.70
CA ASN A 66 -29.96 11.14 5.36
C ASN A 66 -31.32 10.72 4.78
N TRP A 67 -31.51 10.86 3.46
CA TRP A 67 -32.77 10.55 2.79
C TRP A 67 -33.00 9.03 2.69
N PRO A 68 -34.22 8.52 2.93
CA PRO A 68 -34.49 7.08 2.96
C PRO A 68 -34.63 6.46 1.57
N PHE A 69 -33.61 6.61 0.71
CA PHE A 69 -33.50 5.93 -0.58
C PHE A 69 -33.61 4.41 -0.41
N TYR A 70 -34.55 3.76 -1.12
CA TYR A 70 -34.86 2.33 -1.00
C TYR A 70 -33.61 1.44 -1.08
N HIS A 71 -32.72 1.75 -2.01
CA HIS A 71 -31.48 1.01 -2.27
C HIS A 71 -30.39 1.17 -1.19
N LYS A 72 -30.57 1.97 -0.14
CA LYS A 72 -29.63 2.05 0.98
C LYS A 72 -29.62 0.81 1.87
N GLY A 73 -30.73 0.07 1.96
CA GLY A 73 -30.82 -1.13 2.80
C GLY A 73 -29.86 -2.23 2.33
N LEU A 74 -29.28 -2.99 3.27
CA LEU A 74 -28.21 -3.96 2.99
C LEU A 74 -28.57 -5.04 1.95
N LEU A 75 -29.86 -5.36 1.81
CA LEU A 75 -30.38 -6.38 0.88
C LEU A 75 -31.29 -5.79 -0.20
N ASN A 76 -31.58 -4.49 -0.17
CA ASN A 76 -32.46 -3.82 -1.12
C ASN A 76 -31.72 -3.59 -2.45
N SER A 77 -32.36 -3.96 -3.55
CA SER A 77 -31.88 -3.61 -4.90
C SER A 77 -32.13 -2.13 -5.21
N PHE A 78 -31.72 -1.69 -6.41
CA PHE A 78 -32.32 -0.52 -7.03
C PHE A 78 -33.82 -0.70 -7.33
N ASP A 79 -34.49 0.43 -7.51
CA ASP A 79 -35.81 0.56 -8.12
C ASP A 79 -35.59 0.84 -9.62
N HIS A 80 -35.83 -0.17 -10.45
CA HIS A 80 -35.55 -0.11 -11.88
C HIS A 80 -36.50 0.81 -12.66
N ALA A 81 -37.72 1.06 -12.15
CA ALA A 81 -38.62 2.06 -12.73
C ALA A 81 -38.12 3.48 -12.41
N SER A 82 -37.60 3.71 -11.21
CA SER A 82 -36.90 4.96 -10.86
C SER A 82 -35.59 5.14 -11.65
N ILE A 83 -34.86 4.07 -12.00
CA ILE A 83 -33.73 4.15 -12.96
C ILE A 83 -34.23 4.57 -14.35
N ARG A 84 -35.31 3.97 -14.88
CA ARG A 84 -35.86 4.33 -16.20
C ARG A 84 -36.27 5.80 -16.28
N ARG A 85 -37.08 6.25 -15.33
CA ARG A 85 -37.50 7.67 -15.23
C ARG A 85 -36.33 8.62 -14.94
N GLY A 86 -35.33 8.17 -14.19
CA GLY A 86 -34.09 8.92 -13.96
C GLY A 86 -33.22 9.07 -15.22
N TYR A 87 -33.21 8.07 -16.10
CA TYR A 87 -32.59 8.19 -17.42
C TYR A 87 -33.35 9.20 -18.30
N GLN A 88 -34.68 9.21 -18.26
CA GLN A 88 -35.49 10.20 -18.99
C GLN A 88 -35.13 11.63 -18.55
N VAL A 89 -35.09 11.91 -17.24
CA VAL A 89 -34.65 13.22 -16.70
C VAL A 89 -33.21 13.53 -17.11
N TYR A 90 -32.29 12.55 -17.09
CA TYR A 90 -30.93 12.77 -17.58
C TYR A 90 -30.92 13.17 -19.07
N ARG A 91 -31.65 12.46 -19.94
CA ARG A 91 -31.70 12.72 -21.39
C ARG A 91 -32.30 14.09 -21.70
N GLU A 92 -33.39 14.45 -21.04
CA GLU A 92 -34.17 15.66 -21.35
C GLU A 92 -33.67 16.93 -20.65
N VAL A 93 -32.99 16.81 -19.49
CA VAL A 93 -32.54 17.96 -18.69
C VAL A 93 -31.02 18.08 -18.58
N CYS A 94 -30.29 16.96 -18.43
CA CYS A 94 -28.87 16.99 -18.06
C CYS A 94 -27.91 16.79 -19.25
N ALA A 95 -28.26 15.96 -20.23
CA ALA A 95 -27.39 15.52 -21.31
C ALA A 95 -26.95 16.64 -22.28
N SER A 96 -27.57 17.81 -22.19
CA SER A 96 -27.20 19.04 -22.91
C SER A 96 -25.92 19.71 -22.38
N CYS A 97 -25.57 19.49 -21.11
CA CYS A 97 -24.37 20.06 -20.47
C CYS A 97 -23.46 19.02 -19.80
N HIS A 98 -23.99 17.86 -19.40
CA HIS A 98 -23.24 16.82 -18.69
C HIS A 98 -23.01 15.58 -19.54
N SER A 99 -21.75 15.11 -19.60
CA SER A 99 -21.42 13.81 -20.18
C SER A 99 -21.73 12.65 -19.23
N LEU A 100 -21.78 11.45 -19.80
CA LEU A 100 -21.91 10.17 -19.10
C LEU A 100 -20.95 9.14 -19.70
N ASP A 101 -19.69 9.54 -19.88
CA ASP A 101 -18.68 8.94 -20.77
C ASP A 101 -18.36 7.47 -20.51
N ARG A 102 -18.72 6.94 -19.32
CA ARG A 102 -18.42 5.56 -18.91
C ARG A 102 -19.60 4.61 -19.08
N ILE A 103 -20.78 5.14 -19.43
CA ILE A 103 -21.99 4.35 -19.71
C ILE A 103 -22.17 4.19 -21.22
N ALA A 104 -22.43 2.97 -21.64
CA ALA A 104 -22.76 2.63 -23.02
C ALA A 104 -24.20 2.16 -23.14
N TRP A 105 -24.76 2.26 -24.34
CA TRP A 105 -26.16 1.90 -24.62
C TRP A 105 -26.52 0.50 -24.10
N ARG A 106 -25.69 -0.51 -24.39
CA ARG A 106 -25.80 -1.89 -23.86
C ARG A 106 -25.97 -2.01 -22.34
N ASN A 107 -25.60 -1.01 -21.54
CA ASN A 107 -25.73 -1.07 -20.08
C ASN A 107 -27.19 -0.90 -19.62
N LEU A 108 -28.04 -0.20 -20.38
CA LEU A 108 -29.45 -0.01 -20.03
C LEU A 108 -30.31 -1.25 -20.36
N VAL A 109 -29.83 -2.08 -21.29
CA VAL A 109 -30.49 -3.30 -21.78
C VAL A 109 -30.68 -4.31 -20.65
N GLY A 110 -31.93 -4.62 -20.33
CA GLY A 110 -32.27 -5.53 -19.22
C GLY A 110 -32.10 -4.91 -17.82
N VAL A 111 -31.76 -3.62 -17.73
CA VAL A 111 -31.78 -2.86 -16.48
C VAL A 111 -33.03 -1.99 -16.42
N SER A 112 -33.18 -1.06 -17.36
CA SER A 112 -34.28 -0.07 -17.37
C SER A 112 -35.07 -0.06 -18.68
N HIS A 113 -34.50 -0.65 -19.73
CA HIS A 113 -35.05 -0.68 -21.07
C HIS A 113 -34.78 -2.05 -21.73
N THR A 114 -35.59 -2.39 -22.73
CA THR A 114 -35.44 -3.58 -23.59
C THR A 114 -34.33 -3.40 -24.62
N VAL A 115 -34.00 -4.48 -25.36
CA VAL A 115 -32.99 -4.41 -26.45
C VAL A 115 -33.42 -3.40 -27.51
N ASP A 116 -34.69 -3.44 -27.91
CA ASP A 116 -35.20 -2.69 -29.06
C ASP A 116 -35.40 -1.20 -28.73
N GLU A 117 -35.86 -0.86 -27.52
CA GLU A 117 -35.91 0.53 -27.03
C GLU A 117 -34.52 1.17 -27.01
N VAL A 118 -33.52 0.50 -26.43
CA VAL A 118 -32.15 1.02 -26.37
C VAL A 118 -31.54 1.11 -27.77
N LYS A 119 -31.87 0.18 -28.68
CA LYS A 119 -31.42 0.24 -30.07
C LYS A 119 -32.00 1.48 -30.77
N ALA A 120 -33.30 1.73 -30.64
CA ALA A 120 -33.93 2.92 -31.22
C ALA A 120 -33.31 4.22 -30.68
N MET A 121 -33.13 4.35 -29.36
CA MET A 121 -32.48 5.53 -28.75
C MET A 121 -31.00 5.69 -29.12
N ALA A 122 -30.29 4.60 -29.46
CA ALA A 122 -28.94 4.69 -30.00
C ALA A 122 -28.95 5.15 -31.47
N GLU A 123 -29.93 4.70 -32.27
CA GLU A 123 -30.11 5.07 -33.68
C GLU A 123 -30.60 6.52 -33.86
N GLU A 124 -31.13 7.17 -32.80
CA GLU A 124 -31.40 8.62 -32.73
C GLU A 124 -30.12 9.49 -32.75
N VAL A 125 -28.94 8.92 -32.49
CA VAL A 125 -27.69 9.67 -32.28
C VAL A 125 -26.62 9.29 -33.32
N GLU A 126 -26.03 10.28 -33.97
CA GLU A 126 -24.94 10.11 -34.94
C GLU A 126 -23.56 10.01 -34.25
N TYR A 127 -22.74 9.05 -34.69
CA TYR A 127 -21.37 8.81 -34.22
C TYR A 127 -20.38 8.77 -35.38
N THR A 128 -19.22 9.39 -35.17
CA THR A 128 -18.13 9.38 -36.15
C THR A 128 -17.39 8.04 -36.12
N ASP A 129 -17.38 7.33 -37.26
CA ASP A 129 -16.75 6.03 -37.46
C ASP A 129 -15.89 6.04 -38.75
N GLY A 130 -15.15 4.97 -38.99
CA GLY A 130 -14.22 4.83 -40.11
C GLY A 130 -12.73 4.87 -39.73
N PRO A 131 -11.82 5.18 -40.68
CA PRO A 131 -12.10 5.68 -42.03
C PRO A 131 -12.78 4.65 -42.95
N ASN A 132 -13.42 5.15 -44.01
CA ASN A 132 -13.94 4.36 -45.13
C ASN A 132 -12.82 3.99 -46.14
N ASP A 133 -13.17 3.31 -47.24
CA ASP A 133 -12.21 2.87 -48.26
C ASP A 133 -11.50 4.03 -49.02
N ALA A 134 -12.02 5.26 -48.93
CA ALA A 134 -11.35 6.46 -49.47
C ALA A 134 -10.38 7.12 -48.46
N GLY A 135 -10.45 6.75 -47.18
CA GLY A 135 -9.68 7.34 -46.09
C GLY A 135 -10.45 8.35 -45.23
N ASP A 136 -11.71 8.63 -45.55
CA ASP A 136 -12.52 9.64 -44.88
C ASP A 136 -13.28 9.07 -43.66
N MET A 137 -13.40 9.87 -42.61
CA MET A 137 -14.30 9.59 -41.48
C MET A 137 -15.74 9.93 -41.87
N PHE A 138 -16.71 9.13 -41.43
CA PHE A 138 -18.14 9.33 -41.73
C PHE A 138 -18.99 9.29 -40.46
N GLN A 139 -20.18 9.88 -40.50
CA GLN A 139 -21.18 9.73 -39.45
C GLN A 139 -22.06 8.51 -39.73
N ARG A 140 -22.50 7.83 -38.67
CA ARG A 140 -23.51 6.77 -38.71
C ARG A 140 -24.40 6.79 -37.47
N PRO A 141 -25.63 6.25 -37.54
CA PRO A 141 -26.45 6.01 -36.35
C PRO A 141 -25.72 5.13 -35.33
N GLY A 142 -26.02 5.37 -34.06
CA GLY A 142 -25.46 4.67 -32.92
C GLY A 142 -25.86 3.20 -32.85
N LYS A 143 -25.03 2.41 -32.17
CA LYS A 143 -25.29 0.99 -31.88
C LYS A 143 -25.10 0.72 -30.40
N LEU A 144 -25.62 -0.41 -29.92
CA LEU A 144 -25.53 -0.84 -28.50
C LEU A 144 -24.07 -0.87 -27.95
N ALA A 145 -23.07 -0.96 -28.83
CA ALA A 145 -21.65 -0.93 -28.48
C ALA A 145 -21.08 0.47 -28.17
N ASP A 146 -21.74 1.55 -28.59
CA ASP A 146 -21.25 2.92 -28.42
C ASP A 146 -21.53 3.45 -27.00
N TYR A 147 -20.76 4.47 -26.59
CA TYR A 147 -20.92 5.19 -25.34
C TYR A 147 -21.94 6.33 -25.49
N MET A 148 -22.50 6.83 -24.39
CA MET A 148 -23.37 8.01 -24.42
C MET A 148 -22.66 9.20 -25.10
N PRO A 149 -23.38 10.04 -25.88
CA PRO A 149 -22.77 11.16 -26.57
C PRO A 149 -22.31 12.22 -25.56
N ALA A 150 -21.15 12.83 -25.82
CA ALA A 150 -20.68 13.98 -25.05
C ALA A 150 -21.34 15.27 -25.57
N PRO A 151 -21.85 16.16 -24.70
CA PRO A 151 -22.45 17.44 -25.12
C PRO A 151 -21.45 18.42 -25.74
N TYR A 152 -20.17 18.26 -25.44
CA TYR A 152 -19.09 19.13 -25.90
C TYR A 152 -17.93 18.30 -26.47
N PRO A 153 -17.25 18.78 -27.53
CA PRO A 153 -16.13 18.05 -28.15
C PRO A 153 -14.86 18.05 -27.29
N ASN A 154 -14.71 19.00 -26.37
CA ASN A 154 -13.56 19.16 -25.48
C ASN A 154 -13.91 20.02 -24.24
N GLU A 155 -12.96 20.13 -23.31
CA GLU A 155 -13.13 20.89 -22.06
C GLU A 155 -13.28 22.39 -22.32
N GLU A 156 -12.57 22.92 -23.31
CA GLU A 156 -12.56 24.34 -23.66
C GLU A 156 -13.92 24.80 -24.18
N ALA A 157 -14.58 24.01 -25.02
CA ALA A 157 -15.95 24.29 -25.47
C ALA A 157 -16.96 24.21 -24.30
N ALA A 158 -16.84 23.20 -23.44
CA ALA A 158 -17.69 23.07 -22.25
C ALA A 158 -17.57 24.31 -21.34
N ARG A 159 -16.35 24.78 -21.09
CA ARG A 159 -16.09 26.01 -20.32
C ARG A 159 -16.59 27.27 -21.02
N ALA A 160 -16.39 27.40 -22.33
CA ALA A 160 -16.88 28.55 -23.10
C ALA A 160 -18.41 28.67 -23.05
N SER A 161 -19.13 27.55 -23.13
CA SER A 161 -20.60 27.51 -23.02
C SER A 161 -21.13 27.72 -21.59
N ASN A 162 -20.31 27.51 -20.55
CA ASN A 162 -20.74 27.54 -19.14
C ASN A 162 -19.95 28.58 -18.31
N ALA A 163 -19.70 29.76 -18.87
CA ALA A 163 -19.06 30.91 -18.19
C ALA A 163 -17.72 30.60 -17.49
N GLY A 164 -16.91 29.71 -18.07
CA GLY A 164 -15.61 29.27 -17.56
C GLY A 164 -15.68 28.05 -16.63
N ALA A 165 -16.86 27.71 -16.10
CA ALA A 165 -17.07 26.50 -15.30
C ALA A 165 -17.13 25.26 -16.20
N LEU A 166 -16.67 24.11 -15.69
CA LEU A 166 -16.76 22.83 -16.37
C LEU A 166 -17.85 21.97 -15.71
N PRO A 167 -18.93 21.61 -16.42
CA PRO A 167 -19.84 20.57 -15.96
C PRO A 167 -19.10 19.23 -15.84
N PRO A 168 -19.11 18.56 -14.68
CA PRO A 168 -18.44 17.27 -14.52
C PRO A 168 -19.20 16.13 -15.20
N ASP A 169 -18.47 15.13 -15.72
CA ASP A 169 -19.01 13.80 -16.06
C ASP A 169 -19.82 13.24 -14.88
N LEU A 170 -21.05 12.81 -15.15
CA LEU A 170 -21.93 12.30 -14.12
C LEU A 170 -21.77 10.79 -13.86
N SER A 171 -20.98 10.07 -14.66
CA SER A 171 -20.86 8.61 -14.60
C SER A 171 -20.47 8.05 -13.24
N LEU A 172 -19.71 8.82 -12.45
CA LEU A 172 -19.22 8.42 -11.12
C LEU A 172 -19.58 9.45 -10.03
N ILE A 173 -20.44 10.44 -10.32
CA ILE A 173 -20.60 11.63 -9.45
C ILE A 173 -21.11 11.29 -8.05
N VAL A 174 -21.93 10.25 -7.93
CA VAL A 174 -22.49 9.76 -6.65
C VAL A 174 -21.41 9.12 -5.76
N LYS A 175 -20.29 8.66 -6.35
CA LYS A 175 -19.12 8.14 -5.61
C LYS A 175 -18.00 9.16 -5.47
N ALA A 176 -17.97 10.17 -6.34
CA ALA A 176 -16.99 11.26 -6.33
C ALA A 176 -17.37 12.42 -5.40
N ARG A 177 -18.40 12.28 -4.55
CA ARG A 177 -18.86 13.30 -3.59
C ARG A 177 -19.22 12.67 -2.24
N HIS A 178 -18.85 13.34 -1.15
CA HIS A 178 -19.29 12.97 0.20
C HIS A 178 -20.82 13.09 0.31
N GLY A 179 -21.45 12.21 1.08
CA GLY A 179 -22.93 12.09 1.15
C GLY A 179 -23.58 11.39 -0.06
N GLY A 180 -22.90 11.30 -1.21
CA GLY A 180 -23.36 10.55 -2.39
C GLY A 180 -24.78 10.92 -2.84
N VAL A 181 -25.70 9.96 -2.80
CA VAL A 181 -27.11 10.18 -3.21
C VAL A 181 -27.79 11.28 -2.40
N ASP A 182 -27.48 11.42 -1.12
CA ASP A 182 -28.06 12.46 -0.28
C ASP A 182 -27.58 13.84 -0.71
N TYR A 183 -26.28 13.95 -1.03
CA TYR A 183 -25.67 15.19 -1.50
C TYR A 183 -26.25 15.63 -2.84
N ILE A 184 -26.32 14.75 -3.84
CA ILE A 184 -26.83 15.13 -5.17
C ILE A 184 -28.33 15.48 -5.10
N PHE A 185 -29.12 14.77 -4.29
CA PHE A 185 -30.53 15.09 -4.07
C PHE A 185 -30.70 16.46 -3.39
N SER A 186 -30.06 16.68 -2.25
CA SER A 186 -30.12 17.94 -1.52
C SER A 186 -29.55 19.11 -2.33
N LEU A 187 -28.54 18.89 -3.19
CA LEU A 187 -28.03 19.90 -4.11
C LEU A 187 -29.10 20.30 -5.14
N LEU A 188 -29.70 19.32 -5.83
CA LEU A 188 -30.71 19.58 -6.87
C LEU A 188 -31.98 20.26 -6.31
N THR A 189 -32.43 19.90 -5.11
CA THR A 189 -33.61 20.52 -4.46
C THR A 189 -33.25 21.69 -3.54
N GLY A 190 -31.98 22.07 -3.43
CA GLY A 190 -31.46 22.99 -2.40
C GLY A 190 -31.34 24.46 -2.79
N TYR A 191 -31.63 24.81 -4.04
CA TYR A 191 -31.53 26.18 -4.55
C TYR A 191 -32.52 27.13 -3.83
N VAL A 192 -31.97 28.17 -3.21
CA VAL A 192 -32.70 29.24 -2.50
C VAL A 192 -31.99 30.57 -2.75
N ASP A 193 -32.67 31.69 -2.52
CA ASP A 193 -32.07 33.03 -2.63
C ASP A 193 -30.88 33.20 -1.64
N PRO A 194 -29.84 33.98 -2.01
CA PRO A 194 -28.69 34.21 -1.14
C PRO A 194 -29.11 34.91 0.16
N PRO A 195 -28.72 34.38 1.34
CA PRO A 195 -29.08 34.98 2.62
C PRO A 195 -28.40 36.34 2.82
N ALA A 196 -29.05 37.21 3.59
CA ALA A 196 -28.63 38.60 3.80
C ALA A 196 -27.15 38.71 4.22
N GLY A 197 -26.36 39.40 3.39
CA GLY A 197 -24.91 39.57 3.59
C GLY A 197 -24.05 38.78 2.60
N VAL A 198 -24.56 37.69 2.00
CA VAL A 198 -23.87 36.96 0.93
C VAL A 198 -23.96 37.75 -0.38
N LYS A 199 -22.80 38.05 -0.98
CA LYS A 199 -22.68 38.58 -2.34
C LYS A 199 -22.07 37.51 -3.24
N LEU A 200 -22.76 37.18 -4.31
CA LEU A 200 -22.26 36.30 -5.36
C LEU A 200 -21.49 37.11 -6.41
N LEU A 201 -20.68 36.43 -7.22
CA LEU A 201 -20.17 36.97 -8.48
C LEU A 201 -21.20 36.74 -9.59
N ASP A 202 -21.20 37.60 -10.61
CA ASP A 202 -22.12 37.48 -11.74
C ASP A 202 -21.99 36.12 -12.42
N GLY A 203 -23.13 35.46 -12.69
CA GLY A 203 -23.19 34.09 -13.23
C GLY A 203 -23.15 32.96 -12.19
N LEU A 204 -22.95 33.24 -10.90
CA LEU A 204 -23.06 32.25 -9.82
C LEU A 204 -24.46 32.30 -9.16
N ASN A 205 -24.93 31.14 -8.73
CA ASN A 205 -26.18 30.91 -7.99
C ASN A 205 -25.88 30.52 -6.55
N TYR A 206 -26.81 30.75 -5.62
CA TYR A 206 -26.65 30.29 -4.24
C TYR A 206 -27.21 28.87 -4.05
N ASN A 207 -26.43 28.01 -3.37
CA ASN A 207 -26.89 26.71 -2.93
C ASN A 207 -26.15 26.32 -1.64
N PRO A 208 -26.82 26.19 -0.48
CA PRO A 208 -26.17 25.99 0.81
C PRO A 208 -25.46 24.63 0.92
N TYR A 209 -25.83 23.63 0.11
CA TYR A 209 -25.17 22.32 0.10
C TYR A 209 -23.89 22.31 -0.75
N PHE A 210 -23.65 23.32 -1.60
CA PHE A 210 -22.41 23.41 -2.36
C PHE A 210 -21.28 24.01 -1.50
N PRO A 211 -20.07 23.42 -1.47
CA PRO A 211 -18.93 24.00 -0.76
C PRO A 211 -18.60 25.42 -1.26
N GLY A 212 -18.51 26.39 -0.36
CA GLY A 212 -18.41 27.82 -0.66
C GLY A 212 -19.75 28.53 -0.93
N GLY A 213 -20.88 27.80 -0.95
CA GLY A 213 -22.23 28.33 -1.13
C GLY A 213 -22.59 28.88 -2.53
N ALA A 214 -21.59 29.16 -3.37
CA ALA A 214 -21.76 29.75 -4.70
C ALA A 214 -21.45 28.72 -5.80
N ILE A 215 -22.45 28.40 -6.63
CA ILE A 215 -22.37 27.37 -7.68
C ILE A 215 -22.66 27.95 -9.07
N ALA A 216 -21.86 27.60 -10.07
CA ALA A 216 -22.05 28.05 -11.47
C ALA A 216 -23.21 27.34 -12.21
N MET A 217 -23.74 26.26 -11.63
CA MET A 217 -24.92 25.56 -12.14
C MET A 217 -26.19 26.33 -11.77
N ALA A 218 -27.09 26.53 -12.74
CA ALA A 218 -28.41 27.10 -12.49
C ALA A 218 -29.33 26.06 -11.82
N ARG A 219 -30.47 26.51 -11.28
CA ARG A 219 -31.58 25.61 -10.94
C ARG A 219 -32.17 25.07 -12.24
N VAL A 220 -31.98 23.77 -12.52
CA VAL A 220 -32.47 23.10 -13.74
C VAL A 220 -33.76 22.30 -13.55
N LEU A 221 -34.22 22.08 -12.30
CA LEU A 221 -35.47 21.36 -12.04
C LEU A 221 -36.60 22.30 -11.58
N PHE A 222 -37.74 22.19 -12.26
CA PHE A 222 -39.01 22.87 -12.01
C PHE A 222 -40.16 21.86 -12.12
N ASP A 223 -41.29 22.09 -11.43
CA ASP A 223 -42.38 21.11 -11.42
C ASP A 223 -43.07 21.05 -12.79
N GLY A 224 -43.26 19.83 -13.33
CA GLY A 224 -43.85 19.63 -14.66
C GLY A 224 -42.90 19.81 -15.85
N LEU A 225 -41.58 19.79 -15.64
CA LEU A 225 -40.57 19.96 -16.71
C LEU A 225 -40.48 18.78 -17.69
N VAL A 226 -40.86 17.57 -17.26
CA VAL A 226 -40.77 16.30 -17.99
C VAL A 226 -42.12 15.59 -17.87
N GLU A 227 -42.60 14.94 -18.93
CA GLU A 227 -43.78 14.05 -18.86
C GLU A 227 -43.31 12.59 -18.80
N TYR A 228 -43.54 11.93 -17.67
CA TYR A 228 -43.12 10.54 -17.46
C TYR A 228 -44.02 9.54 -18.18
N GLU A 229 -43.42 8.57 -18.88
CA GLU A 229 -44.11 7.50 -19.63
C GLU A 229 -45.13 6.69 -18.81
N ASP A 230 -44.90 6.54 -17.49
CA ASP A 230 -45.78 5.80 -16.58
C ASP A 230 -46.86 6.65 -15.90
N GLY A 231 -46.94 7.94 -16.24
CA GLY A 231 -47.90 8.89 -15.66
C GLY A 231 -47.57 9.35 -14.23
N THR A 232 -46.39 9.05 -13.69
CA THR A 232 -45.94 9.57 -12.39
C THR A 232 -45.91 11.10 -12.40
N PRO A 233 -46.39 11.81 -11.36
CA PRO A 233 -46.27 13.26 -11.27
C PRO A 233 -44.80 13.72 -11.22
N ALA A 234 -44.36 14.43 -12.25
CA ALA A 234 -43.00 14.95 -12.40
C ALA A 234 -42.74 16.23 -11.59
N THR A 235 -42.83 16.13 -10.26
CA THR A 235 -42.36 17.21 -9.38
C THR A 235 -40.83 17.27 -9.34
N THR A 236 -40.31 18.44 -9.00
CA THR A 236 -38.90 18.72 -8.71
C THR A 236 -38.24 17.66 -7.85
N SER A 237 -38.86 17.31 -6.72
CA SER A 237 -38.34 16.31 -5.78
C SER A 237 -38.47 14.88 -6.30
N GLN A 238 -39.49 14.57 -7.11
CA GLN A 238 -39.62 13.25 -7.74
C GLN A 238 -38.56 13.07 -8.84
N MET A 239 -38.39 14.05 -9.74
CA MET A 239 -37.31 14.05 -10.74
C MET A 239 -35.92 13.99 -10.10
N ALA A 240 -35.67 14.75 -9.02
CA ALA A 240 -34.42 14.68 -8.27
C ALA A 240 -34.18 13.27 -7.68
N LYS A 241 -35.20 12.61 -7.11
CA LYS A 241 -35.09 11.23 -6.60
C LYS A 241 -34.74 10.25 -7.72
N ASP A 242 -35.37 10.37 -8.89
CA ASP A 242 -35.19 9.42 -9.99
C ASP A 242 -33.82 9.61 -10.66
N VAL A 243 -33.44 10.83 -11.03
CA VAL A 243 -32.13 11.09 -11.65
C VAL A 243 -30.98 10.71 -10.71
N VAL A 244 -31.12 10.93 -9.39
CA VAL A 244 -30.13 10.46 -8.40
C VAL A 244 -30.09 8.93 -8.31
N THR A 245 -31.22 8.25 -8.48
CA THR A 245 -31.26 6.77 -8.50
C THR A 245 -30.62 6.22 -9.78
N PHE A 246 -30.85 6.84 -10.93
CA PHE A 246 -30.15 6.55 -12.19
C PHE A 246 -28.63 6.82 -12.09
N LEU A 247 -28.21 7.95 -11.54
CA LEU A 247 -26.78 8.28 -11.38
C LEU A 247 -26.06 7.39 -10.35
N ASN A 248 -26.78 6.88 -9.34
CA ASN A 248 -26.22 5.87 -8.44
C ASN A 248 -26.05 4.53 -9.17
N TRP A 249 -27.01 4.13 -10.00
CA TRP A 249 -26.84 2.96 -10.87
C TRP A 249 -25.69 3.14 -11.87
N ALA A 250 -25.54 4.31 -12.49
CA ALA A 250 -24.40 4.59 -13.38
C ALA A 250 -23.05 4.48 -12.63
N SER A 251 -23.03 4.89 -11.36
CA SER A 251 -21.85 4.82 -10.49
C SER A 251 -21.56 3.40 -9.94
N GLU A 252 -22.58 2.54 -9.82
CA GLU A 252 -22.52 1.16 -9.31
C GLU A 252 -23.44 0.19 -10.08
N PRO A 253 -23.18 -0.08 -11.37
CA PRO A 253 -24.01 -0.99 -12.16
C PRO A 253 -23.93 -2.43 -11.65
N GLU A 254 -22.95 -2.76 -10.80
CA GLU A 254 -22.82 -4.06 -10.14
C GLU A 254 -23.60 -4.18 -8.81
N HIS A 255 -24.19 -3.10 -8.30
CA HIS A 255 -24.83 -2.99 -6.97
C HIS A 255 -25.70 -4.20 -6.57
N ASP A 256 -26.62 -4.61 -7.45
CA ASP A 256 -27.63 -5.62 -7.12
C ASP A 256 -27.04 -7.03 -7.09
N GLU A 257 -26.21 -7.40 -8.08
CA GLU A 257 -25.45 -8.65 -8.04
C GLU A 257 -24.39 -8.66 -6.94
N ARG A 258 -23.83 -7.50 -6.58
CA ARG A 258 -22.89 -7.34 -5.46
C ARG A 258 -23.59 -7.63 -4.12
N LYS A 259 -24.80 -7.13 -3.89
CA LYS A 259 -25.60 -7.46 -2.69
C LYS A 259 -26.08 -8.92 -2.69
N LYS A 260 -26.61 -9.40 -3.81
CA LYS A 260 -27.07 -10.79 -4.02
C LYS A 260 -25.94 -11.81 -3.83
N SER A 261 -24.73 -11.50 -4.29
CA SER A 261 -23.53 -12.32 -4.09
C SER A 261 -22.98 -12.17 -2.68
N GLY A 262 -23.02 -10.96 -2.09
CA GLY A 262 -22.69 -10.71 -0.69
C GLY A 262 -23.53 -11.55 0.27
N LEU A 263 -24.85 -11.62 0.06
CA LEU A 263 -25.75 -12.47 0.86
C LEU A 263 -25.36 -13.96 0.77
N LYS A 264 -25.13 -14.48 -0.45
CA LYS A 264 -24.64 -15.86 -0.66
C LYS A 264 -23.32 -16.12 0.08
N ALA A 265 -22.38 -15.18 0.00
CA ALA A 265 -21.09 -15.27 0.66
C ALA A 265 -21.22 -15.25 2.20
N VAL A 266 -22.05 -14.36 2.77
CA VAL A 266 -22.30 -14.30 4.22
C VAL A 266 -22.90 -15.61 4.74
N ILE A 267 -23.88 -16.19 4.04
CA ILE A 267 -24.47 -17.49 4.40
C ILE A 267 -23.41 -18.60 4.37
N LEU A 268 -22.63 -18.69 3.29
CA LEU A 268 -21.58 -19.69 3.11
C LEU A 268 -20.46 -19.57 4.17
N PHE A 269 -19.92 -18.37 4.37
CA PHE A 269 -18.85 -18.14 5.35
C PHE A 269 -19.34 -18.28 6.79
N SER A 270 -20.59 -17.97 7.10
CA SER A 270 -21.17 -18.26 8.42
C SER A 270 -21.25 -19.77 8.70
N ALA A 271 -21.70 -20.56 7.72
CA ALA A 271 -21.74 -22.02 7.82
C ALA A 271 -20.33 -22.63 7.95
N LEU A 272 -19.37 -22.20 7.13
CA LEU A 272 -17.98 -22.64 7.21
C LEU A 272 -17.29 -22.20 8.52
N THR A 273 -17.63 -21.04 9.07
CA THR A 273 -17.15 -20.58 10.38
C THR A 273 -17.70 -21.45 11.49
N ALA A 274 -19.01 -21.75 11.50
CA ALA A 274 -19.61 -22.65 12.47
C ALA A 274 -19.00 -24.06 12.42
N LEU A 275 -18.81 -24.62 11.22
CA LEU A 275 -18.19 -25.92 11.01
C LEU A 275 -16.72 -25.94 11.46
N SER A 276 -15.92 -24.93 11.10
CA SER A 276 -14.51 -24.85 11.51
C SER A 276 -14.36 -24.66 13.02
N LEU A 277 -15.24 -23.90 13.68
CA LEU A 277 -15.29 -23.79 15.14
C LEU A 277 -15.66 -25.12 15.80
N TYR A 278 -16.61 -25.88 15.24
CA TYR A 278 -16.94 -27.24 15.70
C TYR A 278 -15.75 -28.18 15.56
N VAL A 279 -15.14 -28.29 14.36
CA VAL A 279 -13.98 -29.14 14.10
C VAL A 279 -12.80 -28.74 14.99
N LYS A 280 -12.58 -27.44 15.23
CA LYS A 280 -11.56 -26.93 16.16
C LYS A 280 -11.86 -27.34 17.60
N ARG A 281 -13.10 -27.26 18.08
CA ARG A 281 -13.46 -27.76 19.44
C ARG A 281 -13.28 -29.27 19.54
N PHE A 282 -13.69 -30.03 18.52
CA PHE A 282 -13.52 -31.50 18.47
C PHE A 282 -12.05 -31.92 18.51
N LYS A 283 -11.21 -31.39 17.59
CA LYS A 283 -9.77 -31.74 17.52
C LYS A 283 -8.98 -31.26 18.74
N TRP A 284 -9.35 -30.14 19.35
CA TRP A 284 -8.70 -29.65 20.58
C TRP A 284 -9.26 -30.25 21.87
N ALA A 285 -10.35 -31.02 21.84
CA ALA A 285 -10.96 -31.57 23.04
C ALA A 285 -9.97 -32.36 23.91
N PRO A 286 -9.17 -33.32 23.38
CA PRO A 286 -8.22 -34.07 24.22
C PRO A 286 -7.16 -33.19 24.89
N ILE A 287 -6.70 -32.13 24.20
CA ILE A 287 -5.72 -31.17 24.74
C ILE A 287 -6.36 -30.28 25.82
N LYS A 288 -7.64 -29.94 25.68
CA LYS A 288 -8.39 -29.09 26.62
C LYS A 288 -8.98 -29.86 27.81
N THR A 289 -9.21 -31.16 27.70
CA THR A 289 -9.70 -32.02 28.79
C THR A 289 -8.59 -32.79 29.51
N ARG A 290 -7.32 -32.69 29.06
CA ARG A 290 -6.19 -33.38 29.71
C ARG A 290 -6.07 -32.94 31.17
N LYS A 291 -5.95 -33.93 32.07
CA LYS A 291 -5.55 -33.72 33.46
C LYS A 291 -4.07 -34.03 33.58
N ILE A 292 -3.28 -33.09 34.07
CA ILE A 292 -1.86 -33.31 34.37
C ILE A 292 -1.77 -33.56 35.88
N LEU A 293 -1.27 -34.72 36.26
CA LEU A 293 -0.94 -35.05 37.64
C LEU A 293 0.56 -34.81 37.85
N SER A 294 0.90 -33.92 38.77
CA SER A 294 2.28 -33.64 39.14
C SER A 294 2.62 -34.37 40.43
N PHE A 295 3.24 -35.54 40.32
CA PHE A 295 3.80 -36.24 41.47
C PHE A 295 5.12 -35.57 41.85
N SER A 296 5.19 -35.00 43.06
CA SER A 296 6.47 -34.53 43.59
C SER A 296 7.38 -35.72 43.85
N GLY A 297 8.58 -35.71 43.27
CA GLY A 297 9.62 -36.68 43.62
C GLY A 297 10.10 -36.57 45.08
N SER A 298 9.71 -35.49 45.78
CA SER A 298 10.13 -35.22 47.15
C SER A 298 9.71 -36.31 48.13
N VAL A 299 8.55 -36.98 47.94
CA VAL A 299 8.02 -37.98 48.88
C VAL A 299 9.00 -39.14 49.10
N ILE A 300 9.68 -39.62 48.05
CA ILE A 300 10.68 -40.69 48.16
C ILE A 300 11.92 -40.17 48.88
N THR A 301 12.39 -38.96 48.53
CA THR A 301 13.60 -38.38 49.16
C THR A 301 13.37 -37.98 50.62
N GLU A 302 12.16 -37.55 50.98
CA GLU A 302 11.74 -37.25 52.36
C GLU A 302 11.64 -38.53 53.18
N TRP A 303 11.06 -39.60 52.62
CA TRP A 303 11.02 -40.92 53.27
C TRP A 303 12.43 -41.50 53.48
N VAL A 304 13.28 -41.47 52.45
CA VAL A 304 14.70 -41.87 52.55
C VAL A 304 15.43 -41.05 53.61
N ALA A 305 15.27 -39.72 53.63
CA ALA A 305 15.89 -38.85 54.63
C ALA A 305 15.37 -39.15 56.05
N LYS A 306 14.08 -39.44 56.22
CA LYS A 306 13.46 -39.83 57.48
C LYS A 306 14.02 -41.16 58.00
N CYS A 307 14.13 -42.18 57.15
CA CYS A 307 14.73 -43.47 57.52
C CYS A 307 16.22 -43.34 57.87
N LEU A 308 16.98 -42.56 57.10
CA LEU A 308 18.40 -42.29 57.40
C LEU A 308 18.58 -41.43 58.66
N GLY A 309 17.64 -40.54 58.98
CA GLY A 309 17.63 -39.78 60.23
C GLY A 309 17.28 -40.61 61.48
N GLN A 310 16.82 -41.85 61.32
CA GLN A 310 16.47 -42.77 62.40
C GLN A 310 17.50 -43.90 62.61
N MET A 311 18.58 -43.95 61.81
CA MET A 311 19.64 -44.96 61.98
C MET A 311 20.55 -44.65 63.19
N THR A 312 21.06 -45.69 63.82
CA THR A 312 22.18 -45.64 64.77
C THR A 312 23.43 -46.28 64.14
N ASP A 313 24.62 -46.02 64.68
CA ASP A 313 25.85 -46.64 64.19
C ASP A 313 25.85 -48.19 64.32
N SER A 314 24.95 -48.75 65.13
CA SER A 314 24.78 -50.20 65.33
C SER A 314 23.81 -50.89 64.35
N ASN A 315 22.96 -50.16 63.61
CA ASN A 315 22.03 -50.75 62.62
C ASN A 315 22.20 -50.20 61.18
N ARG A 316 23.09 -49.21 60.96
CA ARG A 316 23.31 -48.53 59.68
C ARG A 316 23.36 -49.46 58.46
N ASP A 317 24.13 -50.54 58.52
CA ASP A 317 24.34 -51.42 57.36
C ASP A 317 23.09 -52.26 57.03
N GLU A 318 22.34 -52.70 58.04
CA GLU A 318 21.07 -53.40 57.86
C GLU A 318 20.01 -52.44 57.28
N VAL A 319 19.88 -51.24 57.85
CA VAL A 319 18.96 -50.18 57.40
C VAL A 319 19.26 -49.80 55.94
N GLN A 320 20.53 -49.63 55.57
CA GLN A 320 20.90 -49.32 54.19
C GLN A 320 20.70 -50.48 53.22
N ALA A 321 20.76 -51.73 53.66
CA ALA A 321 20.46 -52.88 52.82
C ALA A 321 18.96 -52.99 52.54
N GLU A 322 18.13 -52.92 53.58
CA GLU A 322 16.66 -52.99 53.48
C GLU A 322 16.10 -51.84 52.63
N LEU A 323 16.59 -50.61 52.84
CA LEU A 323 16.22 -49.43 52.06
C LEU A 323 16.54 -49.61 50.56
N LYS A 324 17.73 -50.12 50.23
CA LYS A 324 18.15 -50.37 48.83
C LYS A 324 17.31 -51.49 48.19
N GLN A 325 16.94 -52.53 48.95
CA GLN A 325 16.08 -53.61 48.47
C GLN A 325 14.68 -53.10 48.11
N ILE A 326 13.99 -52.42 49.03
CA ILE A 326 12.61 -51.95 48.80
C ILE A 326 12.54 -50.96 47.63
N ILE A 327 13.51 -50.05 47.52
CA ILE A 327 13.60 -49.11 46.37
C ILE A 327 13.89 -49.87 45.07
N GLY A 328 14.77 -50.88 45.10
CA GLY A 328 15.07 -51.73 43.94
C GLY A 328 13.86 -52.54 43.46
N GLU A 329 13.09 -53.13 44.38
CA GLU A 329 11.86 -53.87 44.05
C GLU A 329 10.78 -52.95 43.48
N ALA A 330 10.54 -51.78 44.07
CA ALA A 330 9.60 -50.79 43.54
C ALA A 330 10.02 -50.20 42.18
N TYR A 331 11.33 -50.10 41.93
CA TYR A 331 11.88 -49.71 40.62
C TYR A 331 11.63 -50.82 39.57
N ASN A 332 12.00 -52.06 39.88
CA ASN A 332 11.84 -53.22 39.00
C ASN A 332 10.36 -53.47 38.64
N ASN A 333 9.47 -53.36 39.63
CA ASN A 333 8.02 -53.50 39.46
C ASN A 333 7.36 -52.26 38.81
N LYS A 334 8.12 -51.19 38.55
CA LYS A 334 7.66 -49.89 38.02
C LYS A 334 6.62 -49.16 38.87
N THR A 335 6.40 -49.61 40.11
CA THR A 335 5.45 -49.02 41.08
C THR A 335 6.04 -47.85 41.86
N LEU A 336 7.30 -47.48 41.62
CA LEU A 336 8.03 -46.40 42.32
C LEU A 336 7.22 -45.12 42.54
N TRP A 337 6.42 -44.72 41.54
CA TRP A 337 5.62 -43.49 41.54
C TRP A 337 4.16 -43.67 42.00
N THR A 338 3.77 -44.89 42.39
CA THR A 338 2.41 -45.26 42.84
C THR A 338 2.37 -45.86 44.24
N THR A 339 3.51 -46.30 44.79
CA THR A 339 3.65 -46.76 46.17
C THR A 339 3.45 -45.61 47.16
N ASP A 340 2.68 -45.83 48.24
CA ASP A 340 2.63 -44.90 49.37
C ASP A 340 3.82 -45.13 50.31
N TRP A 341 4.91 -44.42 50.03
CA TRP A 341 6.14 -44.47 50.81
C TRP A 341 5.95 -44.06 52.28
N ASN A 342 5.00 -43.18 52.59
CA ASN A 342 4.77 -42.75 53.97
C ASN A 342 4.20 -43.86 54.86
N GLY A 343 3.56 -44.88 54.27
CA GLY A 343 3.06 -46.07 54.96
C GLY A 343 4.10 -47.17 55.18
N ILE A 344 5.32 -47.05 54.64
CA ILE A 344 6.36 -48.10 54.73
C ILE A 344 7.31 -47.80 55.90
N GLN A 345 7.48 -48.79 56.78
CA GLN A 345 8.41 -48.77 57.91
C GLN A 345 9.42 -49.92 57.79
N LEU A 346 10.71 -49.61 57.95
CA LEU A 346 11.81 -50.59 57.92
C LEU A 346 11.84 -51.42 59.21
N GLN A 347 12.02 -52.73 59.10
CA GLN A 347 12.12 -53.63 60.25
C GLN A 347 13.44 -53.46 61.01
N SER A 348 14.53 -53.12 60.31
CA SER A 348 15.85 -52.78 60.88
C SER A 348 15.86 -51.55 61.81
N LEU A 349 14.79 -50.73 61.79
CA LEU A 349 14.60 -49.59 62.71
C LEU A 349 13.82 -49.95 63.99
N LEU A 350 13.39 -51.21 64.16
CA LEU A 350 12.72 -51.69 65.38
C LEU A 350 13.75 -52.23 66.40
N PRO A 351 13.54 -52.03 67.72
CA PRO A 351 14.46 -52.53 68.74
C PRO A 351 14.42 -54.06 68.81
N LYS A 352 15.58 -54.70 68.60
CA LYS A 352 15.72 -56.17 68.66
C LYS A 352 15.56 -56.67 70.10
N PRO A 353 14.74 -57.72 70.36
CA PRO A 353 14.64 -58.33 71.69
C PRO A 353 15.93 -59.09 72.08
N LEU A 354 16.12 -59.30 73.39
CA LEU A 354 17.33 -59.92 73.94
C LEU A 354 17.48 -61.41 73.54
N PRO A 355 18.71 -61.92 73.33
CA PRO A 355 18.95 -63.24 72.76
C PRO A 355 18.83 -64.38 73.79
N HIS A 356 18.22 -65.49 73.37
CA HIS A 356 18.30 -66.78 74.07
C HIS A 356 19.37 -67.70 73.44
N PHE A 357 20.05 -68.49 74.27
CA PHE A 357 21.19 -69.34 73.87
C PHE A 357 20.78 -70.71 73.31
N ALA A 358 21.36 -71.13 72.17
CA ALA A 358 21.72 -72.51 71.79
C ALA A 358 22.22 -72.61 70.32
N LEU A 359 22.93 -73.64 69.83
CA LEU A 359 24.14 -74.34 70.31
C LEU A 359 24.63 -75.35 69.22
N LYS A 360 25.75 -75.09 68.51
CA LYS A 360 26.46 -76.03 67.58
C LYS A 360 25.63 -76.44 66.33
N ARG A 361 26.12 -77.10 65.26
CA ARG A 361 27.42 -77.69 64.84
C ARG A 361 27.46 -77.60 63.28
N LYS A 362 28.49 -77.02 62.63
CA LYS A 362 29.73 -77.63 62.06
C LYS A 362 29.51 -78.63 60.88
N MET A 363 30.34 -78.49 59.83
CA MET A 363 30.59 -79.41 58.68
C MET A 363 29.57 -79.36 57.53
N ASP A 364 29.94 -79.47 56.24
CA ASP A 364 31.24 -79.22 55.58
C ASP A 364 31.10 -79.02 54.05
N ASP A 365 32.23 -78.74 53.39
CA ASP A 365 32.54 -79.01 51.97
C ASP A 365 32.03 -78.12 50.80
N LYS A 366 32.55 -78.46 49.61
CA LYS A 366 32.80 -77.63 48.40
C LYS A 366 32.68 -78.52 47.12
N PRO A 367 33.05 -78.07 45.88
CA PRO A 367 32.90 -76.80 45.16
C PRO A 367 32.35 -77.04 43.71
N LEU A 368 32.86 -76.29 42.70
CA LEU A 368 32.66 -76.47 41.23
C LEU A 368 31.30 -75.93 40.72
N THR A 369 31.16 -75.23 39.58
CA THR A 369 32.09 -74.82 38.50
C THR A 369 31.48 -73.55 37.81
N SER A 370 32.15 -72.72 36.99
CA SER A 370 33.50 -72.75 36.41
C SER A 370 34.08 -71.32 36.13
N LYS A 371 34.38 -70.98 34.87
CA LYS A 371 35.05 -69.83 34.20
C LYS A 371 34.55 -69.86 32.73
N LYS A 372 34.56 -68.82 31.87
CA LYS A 372 35.55 -67.77 31.48
C LYS A 372 34.77 -66.53 30.94
N LYS A 373 35.25 -65.27 30.86
CA LYS A 373 36.42 -64.62 30.18
C LYS A 373 36.47 -64.91 28.65
N LYS A 374 36.86 -64.02 27.71
CA LYS A 374 37.41 -62.63 27.57
C LYS A 374 36.91 -62.09 26.18
N SER A 375 36.95 -60.85 25.64
CA SER A 375 37.65 -59.54 25.77
C SER A 375 36.65 -58.39 25.38
N ALA A 376 36.90 -57.06 25.23
CA ALA A 376 38.03 -56.14 24.95
C ALA A 376 38.58 -56.16 23.49
N SER A 377 38.89 -55.04 22.79
CA SER A 377 38.86 -53.59 23.11
C SER A 377 39.02 -52.67 21.86
N LYS A 378 38.44 -51.44 21.87
CA LYS A 378 38.78 -50.23 21.04
C LYS A 378 38.58 -50.33 19.49
N ASN A 379 38.51 -49.25 18.68
CA ASN A 379 38.62 -47.79 18.90
C ASN A 379 37.80 -46.95 17.85
N ASN A 380 37.63 -45.64 18.09
CA ASN A 380 37.14 -44.52 17.23
C ASN A 380 36.79 -44.73 15.73
N SER A 381 35.66 -44.15 15.30
CA SER A 381 35.65 -42.96 14.39
C SER A 381 34.27 -42.28 14.34
N THR A 382 34.22 -41.02 13.88
CA THR A 382 33.01 -40.16 13.81
C THR A 382 32.22 -40.33 12.51
N HIS A 383 30.88 -40.33 12.59
CA HIS A 383 30.03 -39.64 11.60
C HIS A 383 28.59 -39.48 12.14
N ASN A 384 28.00 -38.28 12.00
CA ASN A 384 26.57 -38.08 12.21
C ASN A 384 25.80 -38.57 10.97
N ALA A 385 24.89 -39.52 11.17
CA ALA A 385 23.90 -39.92 10.18
C ALA A 385 22.49 -39.58 10.69
N LEU A 386 21.73 -38.81 9.91
CA LEU A 386 20.36 -38.41 10.25
C LEU A 386 19.36 -39.57 10.03
N ASP A 387 18.29 -39.55 10.83
CA ASP A 387 17.19 -40.51 10.79
C ASP A 387 16.59 -40.63 9.37
N PRO A 388 16.38 -41.84 8.82
CA PRO A 388 15.65 -42.06 7.56
C PRO A 388 14.31 -41.32 7.45
N ASN A 389 13.63 -41.10 8.58
CA ASN A 389 12.33 -40.43 8.64
C ASN A 389 12.42 -38.92 8.30
N ASP A 390 13.53 -38.26 8.64
CA ASP A 390 13.77 -36.84 8.29
C ASP A 390 14.01 -36.66 6.78
N ARG A 391 14.68 -37.62 6.13
CA ARG A 391 14.85 -37.61 4.66
C ARG A 391 13.50 -37.70 3.95
N LEU A 392 12.57 -38.51 4.48
CA LEU A 392 11.19 -38.60 4.00
C LEU A 392 10.35 -37.35 4.35
N ALA A 393 10.67 -36.61 5.40
CA ALA A 393 10.04 -35.32 5.70
C ALA A 393 10.50 -34.22 4.74
N LEU A 394 11.79 -34.19 4.41
CA LEU A 394 12.38 -33.27 3.43
C LEU A 394 11.86 -33.51 2.01
N HIS A 395 11.80 -34.76 1.54
CA HIS A 395 11.29 -35.08 0.19
C HIS A 395 9.85 -34.59 0.00
N ARG A 396 8.96 -34.87 0.96
CA ARG A 396 7.54 -34.42 0.98
C ARG A 396 7.35 -32.91 1.21
N ARG A 397 8.45 -32.14 1.29
CA ARG A 397 8.50 -30.67 1.32
C ARG A 397 8.99 -30.13 -0.02
N ALA A 398 10.03 -30.73 -0.60
CA ALA A 398 10.52 -30.43 -1.95
C ALA A 398 9.49 -30.75 -3.05
N GLU A 399 8.80 -31.89 -2.95
CA GLU A 399 7.68 -32.28 -3.84
C GLU A 399 6.49 -31.31 -3.75
N ARG A 400 6.34 -30.60 -2.63
CA ARG A 400 5.28 -29.60 -2.46
C ARG A 400 5.65 -28.29 -3.14
N PHE A 401 6.87 -27.81 -2.91
CA PHE A 401 7.43 -26.62 -3.56
C PHE A 401 7.45 -26.76 -5.09
N SER A 402 7.92 -27.89 -5.62
CA SER A 402 7.93 -28.13 -7.07
C SER A 402 6.51 -28.19 -7.66
N ARG A 403 5.53 -28.73 -6.91
CA ARG A 403 4.13 -28.80 -7.37
C ARG A 403 3.42 -27.45 -7.32
N GLU A 404 3.70 -26.60 -6.33
CA GLU A 404 3.23 -25.21 -6.32
C GLU A 404 3.85 -24.41 -7.49
N HIS A 405 5.17 -24.54 -7.70
CA HIS A 405 5.88 -23.86 -8.78
C HIS A 405 5.41 -24.30 -10.18
N GLU A 406 4.97 -25.55 -10.34
CA GLU A 406 4.37 -26.05 -11.59
C GLU A 406 2.93 -25.57 -11.78
N ILE A 407 2.13 -25.45 -10.70
CA ILE A 407 0.81 -24.82 -10.74
C ILE A 407 0.91 -23.33 -11.10
N GLU A 408 1.95 -22.64 -10.62
CA GLU A 408 2.25 -21.25 -10.98
C GLU A 408 2.63 -21.12 -12.47
N ARG A 409 3.46 -22.06 -12.97
CA ARG A 409 3.79 -22.18 -14.40
C ARG A 409 2.54 -22.40 -15.26
N GLN A 410 1.61 -23.26 -14.82
CA GLN A 410 0.35 -23.52 -15.52
C GLN A 410 -0.65 -22.35 -15.44
N LYS A 411 -0.65 -21.56 -14.36
CA LYS A 411 -1.41 -20.29 -14.32
C LYS A 411 -0.88 -19.29 -15.35
N SER A 412 0.44 -19.12 -15.44
CA SER A 412 1.09 -18.29 -16.46
C SER A 412 0.69 -18.69 -17.89
N LEU A 413 0.59 -20.00 -18.16
CA LEU A 413 0.20 -20.53 -19.47
C LEU A 413 -1.32 -20.59 -19.75
N ARG A 414 -2.18 -20.28 -18.76
CA ARG A 414 -3.64 -20.18 -18.94
C ARG A 414 -4.21 -18.77 -18.77
N GLY A 415 -3.40 -17.77 -18.43
CA GLY A 415 -3.78 -16.35 -18.37
C GLY A 415 -3.95 -15.65 -19.73
N GLY A 416 -4.33 -16.40 -20.77
CA GLY A 416 -4.31 -15.96 -22.18
C GLY A 416 -5.63 -15.39 -22.68
N ASN A 417 -6.20 -14.38 -22.01
CA ASN A 417 -7.19 -13.49 -22.62
C ASN A 417 -7.21 -12.14 -21.88
N GLY A 418 -7.16 -11.03 -22.60
CA GLY A 418 -6.65 -9.76 -22.07
C GLY A 418 -7.69 -8.71 -21.66
N SER A 419 -7.35 -7.94 -20.64
CA SER A 419 -7.96 -6.64 -20.33
C SER A 419 -6.96 -5.81 -19.50
N SER A 420 -6.02 -5.12 -20.17
CA SER A 420 -4.98 -4.32 -19.51
C SER A 420 -5.49 -2.94 -19.12
N SER A 421 -5.79 -2.73 -17.84
CA SER A 421 -6.09 -1.40 -17.30
C SER A 421 -4.83 -0.51 -17.38
N GLN A 422 -4.83 0.46 -18.28
CA GLN A 422 -3.82 1.53 -18.28
C GLN A 422 -4.08 2.47 -17.10
N VAL A 423 -3.02 2.83 -16.39
CA VAL A 423 -3.03 3.89 -15.36
C VAL A 423 -2.22 5.06 -15.91
N THR A 424 -2.91 6.14 -16.25
CA THR A 424 -2.31 7.37 -16.77
C THR A 424 -1.92 8.30 -15.61
N PRO A 425 -0.68 8.81 -15.56
CA PRO A 425 -0.37 10.02 -14.77
C PRO A 425 -0.98 11.27 -15.45
N PRO A 426 -1.24 12.36 -14.70
CA PRO A 426 -1.62 13.64 -15.29
C PRO A 426 -0.45 14.29 -16.08
N ASN A 427 -0.79 15.28 -16.91
CA ASN A 427 0.10 16.12 -17.73
C ASN A 427 0.95 15.43 -18.82
N SER A 428 0.31 15.06 -19.92
CA SER A 428 0.95 15.07 -21.25
C SER A 428 -0.04 15.28 -22.41
N HIS A 429 -0.69 16.46 -22.45
CA HIS A 429 -1.46 16.87 -23.62
C HIS A 429 -0.53 17.29 -24.78
N LEU A 430 -0.05 16.31 -25.55
CA LEU A 430 0.10 16.33 -27.02
C LEU A 430 0.80 15.05 -27.50
N ILE A 431 0.32 14.49 -28.62
CA ILE A 431 0.85 13.32 -29.33
C ILE A 431 0.92 12.01 -28.50
N THR A 432 -0.10 11.16 -28.64
CA THR A 432 0.04 9.74 -29.06
C THR A 432 -1.35 9.12 -29.32
N ARG A 433 -1.75 9.03 -30.59
CA ARG A 433 -2.88 8.18 -31.01
C ARG A 433 -2.68 7.70 -32.45
N LEU A 434 -1.94 6.59 -32.63
CA LEU A 434 -1.97 5.74 -33.83
C LEU A 434 -1.05 4.52 -33.68
N LYS A 435 -1.63 3.36 -33.30
CA LYS A 435 -1.20 2.00 -33.68
C LYS A 435 -2.09 0.94 -33.01
N ASN A 436 -2.95 0.29 -33.78
CA ASN A 436 -2.88 -1.17 -33.94
C ASN A 436 -3.72 -1.70 -35.11
N HIS A 437 -3.08 -2.56 -35.90
CA HIS A 437 -3.53 -3.57 -36.87
C HIS A 437 -4.83 -3.42 -37.70
N SER A 438 -4.63 -3.61 -39.01
CA SER A 438 -5.62 -3.64 -40.10
C SER A 438 -6.14 -5.04 -40.43
N ARG A 439 -7.40 -5.10 -40.93
CA ARG A 439 -8.08 -6.14 -41.75
C ARG A 439 -9.55 -5.72 -41.91
N SER A 440 -10.32 -6.00 -42.96
CA SER A 440 -10.09 -6.35 -44.38
C SER A 440 -11.48 -6.61 -45.02
N GLY A 441 -11.84 -6.18 -46.24
CA GLY A 441 -11.09 -5.49 -47.29
C GLY A 441 -11.21 -6.23 -48.64
N SER A 442 -12.12 -5.80 -49.52
CA SER A 442 -12.44 -6.39 -50.84
C SER A 442 -13.01 -5.31 -51.80
N PRO A 443 -13.00 -5.50 -53.14
CA PRO A 443 -12.60 -4.40 -54.02
C PRO A 443 -13.68 -3.85 -54.98
N SER A 444 -13.30 -2.80 -55.71
CA SER A 444 -13.98 -2.30 -56.92
C SER A 444 -12.95 -1.92 -58.02
N PRO A 445 -13.35 -1.80 -59.30
CA PRO A 445 -12.48 -2.24 -60.42
C PRO A 445 -11.86 -1.13 -61.29
N TRP A 446 -10.96 -1.56 -62.20
CA TRP A 446 -10.17 -0.80 -63.20
C TRP A 446 -9.10 0.11 -62.56
N GLY A 447 -7.78 0.02 -62.82
CA GLY A 447 -7.00 -0.57 -63.93
C GLY A 447 -6.48 0.58 -64.82
N ASN A 448 -5.21 0.98 -64.84
CA ASN A 448 -3.92 0.27 -64.98
C ASN A 448 -2.77 1.15 -64.36
N ASP A 449 -1.47 0.87 -64.37
CA ASP A 449 -0.60 -0.19 -64.95
C ASP A 449 0.72 -0.31 -64.12
N GLY A 450 1.54 -1.33 -64.38
CA GLY A 450 3.00 -1.25 -64.18
C GLY A 450 3.60 -1.46 -62.77
N LEU A 451 3.77 -2.74 -62.40
CA LEU A 451 4.93 -3.35 -61.69
C LEU A 451 5.98 -2.37 -61.09
N ASP A 452 6.33 -2.40 -59.79
CA ASP A 452 6.69 -3.60 -59.01
C ASP A 452 6.31 -3.48 -57.51
N GLY A 453 6.30 -4.61 -56.79
CA GLY A 453 5.50 -4.77 -55.55
C GLY A 453 6.23 -4.89 -54.22
N THR A 454 6.74 -3.80 -53.65
CA THR A 454 6.90 -3.64 -52.18
C THR A 454 6.83 -2.17 -51.74
N ASP A 455 6.34 -1.96 -50.52
CA ASP A 455 6.38 -0.72 -49.72
C ASP A 455 5.61 0.51 -50.26
N ARG A 456 4.42 0.74 -49.70
CA ARG A 456 3.75 2.06 -49.64
C ARG A 456 3.60 2.54 -48.20
N SER A 457 4.68 2.50 -47.44
CA SER A 457 4.82 3.38 -46.28
C SER A 457 4.71 4.84 -46.75
N ILE A 458 3.92 5.64 -46.03
CA ILE A 458 4.01 7.10 -46.18
C ILE A 458 5.37 7.48 -45.61
N ASP A 459 6.24 7.96 -46.48
CA ASP A 459 7.58 8.42 -46.11
C ASP A 459 7.49 9.76 -45.35
N TRP A 460 7.27 9.65 -44.04
CA TRP A 460 7.21 10.78 -43.12
C TRP A 460 8.54 11.56 -43.03
N SER A 461 9.66 11.05 -43.57
CA SER A 461 10.90 11.83 -43.64
C SER A 461 10.75 13.04 -44.57
N LYS A 462 9.97 12.90 -45.67
CA LYS A 462 9.62 14.01 -46.58
C LYS A 462 8.75 15.09 -45.96
N HIS A 463 8.14 14.82 -44.81
CA HIS A 463 7.33 15.75 -44.03
C HIS A 463 7.98 16.11 -42.68
N THR A 464 9.27 15.79 -42.50
CA THR A 464 10.02 16.19 -41.31
C THR A 464 10.57 17.60 -41.53
N ILE A 465 10.05 18.57 -40.79
CA ILE A 465 10.56 19.94 -40.77
C ILE A 465 12.03 19.90 -40.35
N VAL A 466 12.91 20.48 -41.18
CA VAL A 466 14.33 20.68 -40.87
C VAL A 466 14.57 22.17 -40.66
N GLY A 467 15.16 22.53 -39.53
CA GLY A 467 15.39 23.93 -39.19
C GLY A 467 16.44 24.60 -40.07
N THR A 468 16.27 25.90 -40.34
CA THR A 468 17.21 26.73 -41.09
C THR A 468 17.95 27.75 -40.24
N SER A 469 17.55 27.96 -38.98
CA SER A 469 18.14 28.97 -38.09
C SER A 469 19.63 28.76 -37.87
N GLN A 470 20.43 29.82 -38.02
CA GLN A 470 21.87 29.80 -37.70
C GLN A 470 22.20 30.46 -36.34
N GLN A 471 21.19 30.90 -35.59
CA GLN A 471 21.38 31.44 -34.24
C GLN A 471 21.79 30.30 -33.29
N LEU A 472 22.85 30.49 -32.49
CA LEU A 472 23.26 29.49 -31.49
C LEU A 472 22.35 29.51 -30.26
N PHE A 473 21.92 30.70 -29.85
CA PHE A 473 21.06 30.96 -28.70
C PHE A 473 19.77 31.62 -29.15
N LYS A 474 18.64 31.16 -28.60
CA LYS A 474 17.30 31.72 -28.78
C LYS A 474 16.47 31.30 -27.56
N ASP A 475 15.51 32.11 -27.14
CA ASP A 475 14.65 31.76 -26.02
C ASP A 475 13.67 30.62 -26.36
N TYR A 476 13.19 29.94 -25.32
CA TYR A 476 12.18 28.88 -25.44
C TYR A 476 10.81 29.47 -25.81
N LEU A 477 10.28 29.05 -26.95
CA LEU A 477 8.99 29.52 -27.47
C LEU A 477 7.85 28.63 -26.96
N ARG A 478 6.69 29.21 -26.67
CA ARG A 478 5.45 28.45 -26.47
C ARG A 478 4.71 28.37 -27.81
N LEU A 479 4.88 27.26 -28.53
CA LEU A 479 4.29 27.07 -29.84
C LEU A 479 2.76 26.95 -29.75
N THR A 480 2.06 28.00 -30.15
CA THR A 480 0.59 28.05 -30.32
C THR A 480 0.17 27.96 -31.79
N THR A 481 1.14 27.98 -32.71
CA THR A 481 0.98 27.90 -34.17
C THR A 481 1.90 26.81 -34.74
N GLU A 482 1.78 26.53 -36.03
CA GLU A 482 2.76 25.71 -36.75
C GLU A 482 4.17 26.35 -36.65
N PRO A 483 5.24 25.57 -36.40
CA PRO A 483 6.57 26.14 -36.12
C PRO A 483 7.36 26.47 -37.39
N ASP A 484 7.79 27.72 -37.53
CA ASP A 484 8.58 28.21 -38.67
C ASP A 484 9.96 27.52 -38.75
N PRO A 485 10.35 26.91 -39.89
CA PRO A 485 11.72 26.45 -40.15
C PRO A 485 12.80 27.51 -39.88
N GLY A 486 12.49 28.80 -40.04
CA GLY A 486 13.35 29.95 -39.75
C GLY A 486 13.79 30.03 -38.29
N ASP A 487 12.93 29.67 -37.35
CA ASP A 487 13.21 29.70 -35.91
C ASP A 487 13.94 28.45 -35.41
N ILE A 488 13.79 27.30 -36.09
CA ILE A 488 14.34 26.02 -35.65
C ILE A 488 15.82 25.90 -36.02
N ARG A 489 16.68 25.46 -35.09
CA ARG A 489 18.10 25.19 -35.36
C ARG A 489 18.30 23.78 -35.97
N PRO A 490 18.98 23.62 -37.13
CA PRO A 490 19.33 22.30 -37.65
C PRO A 490 20.39 21.62 -36.78
N TYR A 491 20.48 20.29 -36.92
CA TYR A 491 21.39 19.41 -36.16
C TYR A 491 22.83 19.97 -35.98
N ARG A 492 23.48 20.40 -37.06
CA ARG A 492 24.85 20.99 -37.04
C ARG A 492 25.01 22.24 -36.16
N VAL A 493 23.90 22.95 -35.89
CA VAL A 493 23.86 24.15 -35.04
C VAL A 493 23.58 23.74 -33.61
N LEU A 494 22.67 22.78 -33.38
CA LEU A 494 22.41 22.19 -32.07
C LEU A 494 23.68 21.60 -31.43
N GLU A 495 24.53 20.92 -32.21
CA GLU A 495 25.83 20.41 -31.74
C GLU A 495 26.75 21.54 -31.23
N ARG A 496 26.78 22.68 -31.94
CA ARG A 496 27.56 23.86 -31.55
C ARG A 496 26.95 24.57 -30.33
N THR A 497 25.62 24.66 -30.26
CA THR A 497 24.88 25.19 -29.11
C THR A 497 25.20 24.38 -27.86
N LEU A 498 25.15 23.03 -27.91
CA LEU A 498 25.51 22.20 -26.76
C LEU A 498 26.96 22.41 -26.33
N ALA A 499 27.90 22.51 -27.27
CA ALA A 499 29.32 22.74 -26.96
C ALA A 499 29.55 24.07 -26.22
N GLU A 500 28.92 25.16 -26.67
CA GLU A 500 29.06 26.48 -26.05
C GLU A 500 28.26 26.59 -24.74
N LEU A 501 27.10 25.91 -24.59
CA LEU A 501 26.40 25.81 -23.30
C LEU A 501 27.25 25.07 -22.24
N LYS A 502 27.90 23.97 -22.62
CA LYS A 502 28.85 23.25 -21.75
C LYS A 502 30.11 24.06 -21.42
N LYS A 503 30.43 25.10 -22.21
CA LYS A 503 31.49 26.07 -21.89
C LYS A 503 30.97 27.12 -20.90
N ARG A 504 29.84 27.77 -21.20
CA ARG A 504 29.22 28.80 -20.35
C ARG A 504 28.85 28.30 -18.95
N TRP A 505 28.43 27.03 -18.80
CA TRP A 505 28.21 26.43 -17.47
C TRP A 505 29.48 26.40 -16.63
N ARG A 506 30.62 25.97 -17.21
CA ARG A 506 31.93 25.95 -16.55
C ARG A 506 32.52 27.35 -16.32
N GLU A 507 32.01 28.35 -17.02
CA GLU A 507 32.29 29.78 -16.82
C GLU A 507 31.35 30.41 -15.76
N ASN A 508 30.58 29.60 -15.02
CA ASN A 508 29.68 29.96 -13.91
C ASN A 508 28.59 30.99 -14.29
N ASN A 509 27.92 30.76 -15.43
CA ASN A 509 26.78 31.57 -15.87
C ASN A 509 25.46 31.16 -15.17
N ASP A 510 24.53 32.12 -15.12
CA ASP A 510 23.22 32.01 -14.47
C ASP A 510 22.37 30.80 -14.95
N TYR A 511 21.91 29.97 -14.00
CA TYR A 511 21.16 28.74 -14.28
C TYR A 511 19.83 28.99 -15.03
N PRO A 512 18.95 29.95 -14.63
CA PRO A 512 17.76 30.31 -15.39
C PRO A 512 18.00 30.56 -16.89
N TRP A 513 19.10 31.25 -17.26
CA TRP A 513 19.46 31.43 -18.67
C TRP A 513 19.85 30.11 -19.34
N ILE A 514 20.71 29.31 -18.70
CA ILE A 514 21.14 27.99 -19.22
C ILE A 514 19.93 27.06 -19.40
N CYS A 515 19.04 26.99 -18.41
CA CYS A 515 17.79 26.22 -18.42
C CYS A 515 16.88 26.63 -19.58
N ASN A 516 16.69 27.93 -19.82
CA ASN A 516 15.96 28.45 -20.97
C ASN A 516 16.59 28.00 -22.31
N GLN A 517 17.91 28.12 -22.47
CA GLN A 517 18.59 27.66 -23.69
C GLN A 517 18.50 26.13 -23.90
N PHE A 518 18.50 25.33 -22.84
CA PHE A 518 18.27 23.88 -22.93
C PHE A 518 16.79 23.52 -23.17
N LYS A 519 15.81 24.29 -22.68
CA LYS A 519 14.39 24.15 -23.07
C LYS A 519 14.22 24.38 -24.57
N SER A 520 14.76 25.49 -25.04
CA SER A 520 14.87 25.87 -26.45
C SER A 520 15.54 24.80 -27.32
N MET A 521 16.65 24.19 -26.86
CA MET A 521 17.36 23.13 -27.59
C MET A 521 16.60 21.79 -27.60
N ARG A 522 15.94 21.41 -26.49
CA ARG A 522 15.08 20.21 -26.42
C ARG A 522 13.83 20.35 -27.31
N GLN A 523 13.28 21.56 -27.43
CA GLN A 523 12.19 21.87 -28.36
C GLN A 523 12.59 21.65 -29.81
N ASP A 524 13.73 22.19 -30.26
CA ASP A 524 14.20 22.00 -31.64
C ASP A 524 14.43 20.52 -32.00
N LEU A 525 14.93 19.71 -31.07
CA LEU A 525 15.08 18.26 -31.24
C LEU A 525 13.73 17.55 -31.35
N THR A 526 12.74 17.99 -30.57
CA THR A 526 11.39 17.42 -30.55
C THR A 526 10.63 17.73 -31.85
N VAL A 527 10.65 18.99 -32.31
CA VAL A 527 9.97 19.41 -33.55
C VAL A 527 10.56 18.70 -34.78
N GLN A 528 11.89 18.59 -34.86
CA GLN A 528 12.59 17.88 -35.94
C GLN A 528 12.59 16.34 -35.76
N ARG A 529 11.94 15.82 -34.71
CA ARG A 529 11.83 14.38 -34.38
C ARG A 529 13.18 13.67 -34.25
N ILE A 530 14.22 14.38 -33.83
CA ILE A 530 15.59 13.86 -33.71
C ILE A 530 15.70 13.06 -32.42
N GLN A 531 15.74 11.73 -32.54
CA GLN A 531 15.83 10.78 -31.42
C GLN A 531 17.06 9.88 -31.59
N ASN A 532 18.22 10.37 -31.16
CA ASN A 532 19.50 9.67 -31.25
C ASN A 532 20.37 9.89 -30.01
N GLU A 533 21.62 9.42 -30.04
CA GLU A 533 22.58 9.53 -28.91
C GLU A 533 22.92 10.99 -28.55
N PHE A 534 22.87 11.92 -29.51
CA PHE A 534 22.99 13.36 -29.21
C PHE A 534 21.78 13.87 -28.43
N THR A 535 20.56 13.47 -28.79
CA THR A 535 19.34 13.79 -28.03
C THR A 535 19.43 13.27 -26.59
N VAL A 536 19.85 12.02 -26.39
CA VAL A 536 20.08 11.46 -25.04
C VAL A 536 21.09 12.30 -24.26
N ASN A 537 22.26 12.58 -24.85
CA ASN A 537 23.31 13.41 -24.25
C ASN A 537 22.83 14.82 -23.86
N VAL A 538 22.02 15.49 -24.69
CA VAL A 538 21.38 16.78 -24.37
C VAL A 538 20.49 16.69 -23.13
N TYR A 539 19.62 15.67 -23.08
CA TYR A 539 18.69 15.48 -21.97
C TYR A 539 19.40 15.05 -20.67
N GLU A 540 20.42 14.19 -20.75
CA GLU A 540 21.24 13.80 -19.60
C GLU A 540 22.00 15.00 -19.02
N ILE A 541 22.62 15.82 -19.86
CA ILE A 541 23.39 16.99 -19.41
C ILE A 541 22.47 18.01 -18.75
N HIS A 542 21.31 18.30 -19.34
CA HIS A 542 20.37 19.23 -18.72
C HIS A 542 19.85 18.71 -17.38
N ALA A 543 19.58 17.40 -17.27
CA ALA A 543 19.19 16.80 -16.00
C ALA A 543 20.29 16.92 -14.93
N ARG A 544 21.55 16.67 -15.28
CA ARG A 544 22.67 16.85 -14.33
C ARG A 544 22.83 18.33 -13.91
N MET A 545 22.73 19.28 -14.83
CA MET A 545 22.74 20.73 -14.51
C MET A 545 21.55 21.15 -13.62
N ALA A 546 20.37 20.56 -13.79
CA ALA A 546 19.21 20.81 -12.94
C ALA A 546 19.38 20.31 -11.49
N LEU A 547 20.18 19.24 -11.28
CA LEU A 547 20.60 18.80 -9.94
C LEU A 547 21.73 19.66 -9.34
N GLU A 548 22.61 20.20 -10.18
CA GLU A 548 23.78 21.02 -9.78
C GLU A 548 23.42 22.49 -9.50
N ALA A 549 22.21 22.94 -9.85
CA ALA A 549 21.76 24.34 -9.79
C ALA A 549 22.04 25.02 -8.42
N HIS A 550 23.05 25.89 -8.41
CA HIS A 550 23.76 26.35 -7.19
C HIS A 550 23.01 27.39 -6.30
N LEU A 551 21.67 27.39 -6.28
CA LEU A 551 20.85 28.29 -5.45
C LEU A 551 19.93 27.49 -4.51
N GLU A 552 20.55 26.77 -3.58
CA GLU A 552 19.98 26.12 -2.39
C GLU A 552 18.89 25.04 -2.60
N GLN A 553 18.30 24.92 -3.79
CA GLN A 553 17.30 23.91 -4.15
C GLN A 553 17.47 23.48 -5.62
N ALA A 554 17.64 22.17 -5.86
CA ALA A 554 17.71 21.64 -7.21
C ALA A 554 16.38 21.80 -7.97
N ASP A 555 16.45 21.99 -9.30
CA ASP A 555 15.30 22.13 -10.19
C ASP A 555 14.68 20.76 -10.51
N MET A 556 14.00 20.21 -9.51
CA MET A 556 13.36 18.90 -9.61
C MET A 556 12.19 18.88 -10.62
N VAL A 557 11.69 20.04 -11.06
CA VAL A 557 10.66 20.13 -12.12
C VAL A 557 11.29 19.85 -13.48
N GLU A 558 12.41 20.49 -13.80
CA GLU A 558 13.14 20.22 -15.04
C GLU A 558 13.84 18.87 -15.03
N PHE A 559 14.35 18.42 -13.88
CA PHE A 559 14.91 17.07 -13.74
C PHE A 559 13.85 16.00 -14.07
N ASN A 560 12.63 16.13 -13.53
CA ASN A 560 11.51 15.21 -13.84
C ASN A 560 11.18 15.20 -15.34
N GLN A 561 11.05 16.36 -15.98
CA GLN A 561 10.80 16.46 -17.43
C GLN A 561 11.91 15.76 -18.24
N CYS A 562 13.17 15.92 -17.83
CA CYS A 562 14.28 15.28 -18.51
C CYS A 562 14.27 13.76 -18.33
N GLN A 563 14.05 13.28 -17.09
CA GLN A 563 14.00 11.86 -16.77
C GLN A 563 12.84 11.14 -17.49
N ALA A 564 11.68 11.79 -17.63
CA ALA A 564 10.54 11.26 -18.38
C ALA A 564 10.87 11.01 -19.86
N MET A 565 11.57 11.93 -20.52
CA MET A 565 12.02 11.71 -21.90
C MET A 565 13.16 10.69 -21.99
N LEU A 566 14.13 10.72 -21.07
CA LEU A 566 15.24 9.76 -21.05
C LEU A 566 14.73 8.32 -20.92
N LYS A 567 13.72 8.07 -20.09
CA LYS A 567 13.04 6.76 -20.01
C LYS A 567 12.59 6.29 -21.40
N ASN A 568 11.88 7.13 -22.15
CA ASN A 568 11.36 6.77 -23.47
C ASN A 568 12.51 6.51 -24.48
N LEU A 569 13.56 7.34 -24.45
CA LEU A 569 14.74 7.16 -25.33
C LEU A 569 15.52 5.87 -25.00
N TYR A 570 15.61 5.48 -23.73
CA TYR A 570 16.21 4.19 -23.34
C TYR A 570 15.31 2.99 -23.68
N GLU A 571 13.98 3.13 -23.61
CA GLU A 571 13.03 2.10 -24.04
C GLU A 571 13.02 1.91 -25.57
N MET A 572 13.44 2.91 -26.34
CA MET A 572 13.79 2.78 -27.77
C MET A 572 15.15 2.09 -28.02
N GLY A 573 15.91 1.76 -26.98
CA GLY A 573 17.23 1.12 -27.10
C GLY A 573 18.39 2.07 -27.45
N ILE A 574 18.20 3.39 -27.36
CA ILE A 574 19.27 4.36 -27.63
C ILE A 574 20.30 4.32 -26.49
N ARG A 575 21.59 4.34 -26.83
CA ARG A 575 22.69 4.23 -25.85
C ARG A 575 22.83 5.51 -25.01
N GLY A 576 23.10 5.33 -23.72
CA GLY A 576 23.35 6.38 -22.72
C GLY A 576 23.40 5.81 -21.29
N CYS A 577 23.39 6.69 -20.29
CA CYS A 577 23.58 6.36 -18.87
C CYS A 577 22.31 5.80 -18.19
N ASN A 578 21.67 4.80 -18.79
CA ASN A 578 20.41 4.20 -18.31
C ASN A 578 20.46 3.75 -16.83
N ASP A 579 21.53 3.06 -16.42
CA ASP A 579 21.66 2.56 -15.04
C ASP A 579 21.77 3.69 -13.99
N GLU A 580 22.33 4.84 -14.36
CA GLU A 580 22.40 6.04 -13.51
C GLU A 580 21.00 6.68 -13.35
N PHE A 581 20.34 6.96 -14.47
CA PHE A 581 19.02 7.61 -14.46
C PHE A 581 17.91 6.71 -13.89
N THR A 582 18.05 5.38 -14.03
CA THR A 582 17.21 4.41 -13.34
C THR A 582 17.41 4.46 -11.82
N ALA A 583 18.65 4.58 -11.34
CA ALA A 583 18.93 4.75 -9.90
C ALA A 583 18.37 6.09 -9.36
N TYR A 584 18.51 7.18 -10.12
CA TYR A 584 17.89 8.47 -9.78
C TYR A 584 16.35 8.37 -9.70
N ARG A 585 15.70 7.67 -10.62
CA ARG A 585 14.25 7.39 -10.58
C ARG A 585 13.85 6.66 -9.29
N PHE A 586 14.65 5.71 -8.80
CA PHE A 586 14.42 5.07 -7.50
C PHE A 586 14.51 6.05 -6.33
N LEU A 587 15.55 6.89 -6.27
CA LEU A 587 15.73 7.87 -5.19
C LEU A 587 14.58 8.91 -5.18
N MET A 588 14.10 9.33 -6.35
CA MET A 588 12.92 10.20 -6.44
C MET A 588 11.62 9.57 -5.93
N LEU A 589 11.37 8.30 -6.24
CA LEU A 589 10.19 7.59 -5.75
C LEU A 589 10.25 7.36 -4.22
N LEU A 590 11.45 7.23 -3.65
CA LEU A 590 11.68 7.21 -2.20
C LEU A 590 11.45 8.58 -1.53
N ASN A 591 11.77 9.68 -2.21
CA ASN A 591 11.37 11.01 -1.77
C ASN A 591 9.84 11.12 -1.71
N GLY A 592 9.15 10.88 -2.82
CA GLY A 592 7.69 10.93 -2.92
C GLY A 592 6.92 9.83 -2.18
N MET A 593 7.62 8.93 -1.47
CA MET A 593 7.06 7.83 -0.67
C MET A 593 6.10 6.86 -1.41
N ASN A 594 6.09 6.87 -2.75
CA ASN A 594 5.18 6.04 -3.56
C ASN A 594 5.64 4.56 -3.59
N ARG A 595 5.23 3.81 -2.57
CA ARG A 595 5.55 2.38 -2.41
C ARG A 595 5.08 1.50 -3.58
N SER A 596 4.00 1.86 -4.26
CA SER A 596 3.47 1.11 -5.39
C SER A 596 4.43 1.15 -6.58
N ASP A 597 4.84 2.35 -6.97
CA ASP A 597 5.72 2.58 -8.12
C ASP A 597 7.14 2.07 -7.85
N ILE A 598 7.62 2.18 -6.61
CA ILE A 598 8.89 1.55 -6.19
C ILE A 598 8.82 0.04 -6.45
N ASN A 599 7.78 -0.64 -5.95
CA ASN A 599 7.66 -2.10 -6.09
C ASN A 599 7.51 -2.52 -7.56
N LEU A 600 6.75 -1.76 -8.36
CA LEU A 600 6.63 -1.97 -9.81
C LEU A 600 8.00 -1.86 -10.50
N LEU A 601 8.77 -0.81 -10.19
CA LEU A 601 10.09 -0.60 -10.77
C LEU A 601 11.10 -1.68 -10.35
N VAL A 602 11.07 -2.16 -9.10
CA VAL A 602 11.88 -3.33 -8.66
C VAL A 602 11.53 -4.58 -9.48
N GLY A 603 10.25 -4.79 -9.77
CA GLY A 603 9.76 -5.90 -10.58
C GLY A 603 10.15 -5.82 -12.06
N GLN A 604 10.36 -4.61 -12.60
CA GLN A 604 10.80 -4.38 -13.97
C GLN A 604 12.31 -4.54 -14.18
N LEU A 605 13.13 -4.43 -13.12
CA LEU A 605 14.58 -4.60 -13.22
C LEU A 605 14.99 -6.05 -13.50
N THR A 606 15.92 -6.23 -14.45
CA THR A 606 16.68 -7.48 -14.59
C THR A 606 17.70 -7.64 -13.45
N ASP A 607 18.13 -8.87 -13.16
CA ASP A 607 19.12 -9.11 -12.11
C ASP A 607 20.52 -8.59 -12.48
N GLN A 608 20.82 -8.47 -13.78
CA GLN A 608 22.01 -7.77 -14.27
C GLN A 608 21.98 -6.29 -13.88
N GLN A 609 20.86 -5.57 -14.11
CA GLN A 609 20.71 -4.18 -13.69
C GLN A 609 20.77 -4.03 -12.16
N LYS A 610 20.15 -4.94 -11.39
CA LYS A 610 20.24 -4.93 -9.90
C LYS A 610 21.67 -5.07 -9.37
N SER A 611 22.61 -5.61 -10.16
CA SER A 611 24.03 -5.72 -9.79
C SER A 611 24.82 -4.41 -9.95
N GLN A 612 24.34 -3.48 -10.80
CA GLN A 612 25.06 -2.25 -11.16
C GLN A 612 25.23 -1.30 -9.97
N LYS A 613 26.38 -0.62 -9.86
CA LYS A 613 26.76 0.18 -8.68
C LYS A 613 25.65 1.18 -8.25
N ALA A 614 25.09 1.92 -9.19
CA ALA A 614 24.07 2.94 -8.93
C ALA A 614 22.72 2.33 -8.47
N ILE A 615 22.20 1.36 -9.23
CA ILE A 615 20.93 0.69 -8.92
C ILE A 615 21.04 -0.08 -7.60
N ARG A 616 22.14 -0.80 -7.37
CA ARG A 616 22.42 -1.54 -6.14
C ARG A 616 22.48 -0.61 -4.91
N HIS A 617 23.01 0.60 -5.06
CA HIS A 617 23.00 1.62 -4.01
C HIS A 617 21.57 2.10 -3.72
N ALA A 618 20.80 2.50 -4.74
CA ALA A 618 19.42 2.97 -4.54
C ALA A 618 18.50 1.89 -3.93
N LEU A 619 18.69 0.61 -4.29
CA LEU A 619 18.04 -0.54 -3.64
C LEU A 619 18.53 -0.75 -2.19
N GLY A 620 19.78 -0.39 -1.88
CA GLY A 620 20.28 -0.32 -0.51
C GLY A 620 19.57 0.75 0.31
N VAL A 621 19.41 1.95 -0.23
CA VAL A 621 18.70 3.08 0.41
C VAL A 621 17.23 2.69 0.66
N GLN A 622 16.57 2.09 -0.33
CA GLN A 622 15.21 1.56 -0.21
C GLN A 622 15.07 0.56 0.95
N ARG A 623 16.03 -0.38 1.08
CA ARG A 623 16.06 -1.35 2.18
C ARG A 623 16.30 -0.67 3.53
N ALA A 624 17.29 0.22 3.64
CA ALA A 624 17.62 0.93 4.87
C ALA A 624 16.42 1.74 5.40
N MET A 625 15.75 2.50 4.54
CA MET A 625 14.52 3.22 4.87
C MET A 625 13.38 2.25 5.28
N SER A 626 13.17 1.17 4.54
CA SER A 626 12.10 0.21 4.84
C SER A 626 12.28 -0.54 6.17
N GLY A 627 13.53 -0.79 6.55
CA GLY A 627 13.90 -1.42 7.83
C GLY A 627 14.07 -0.43 8.99
N ASN A 628 13.97 0.88 8.75
CA ASN A 628 14.32 1.94 9.71
C ASN A 628 15.78 1.82 10.24
N ASN A 629 16.72 1.40 9.37
CA ASN A 629 18.15 1.36 9.70
C ASN A 629 18.81 2.67 9.26
N TYR A 630 18.83 3.65 10.18
CA TYR A 630 19.39 4.98 9.93
C TYR A 630 20.90 4.93 9.70
N HIS A 631 21.65 4.11 10.46
CA HIS A 631 23.10 3.95 10.28
C HIS A 631 23.46 3.61 8.83
N ALA A 632 22.85 2.54 8.29
CA ALA A 632 23.06 2.14 6.90
C ALA A 632 22.51 3.17 5.89
N PHE A 633 21.51 3.97 6.25
CA PHE A 633 21.02 5.05 5.40
C PHE A 633 22.04 6.19 5.29
N PHE A 634 22.65 6.62 6.39
CA PHE A 634 23.65 7.69 6.40
C PHE A 634 25.02 7.24 5.87
N GLU A 635 25.40 5.97 6.08
CA GLU A 635 26.52 5.34 5.37
C GLU A 635 26.31 5.39 3.85
N LEU A 636 25.11 5.04 3.37
CA LEU A 636 24.80 5.09 1.94
C LEU A 636 24.69 6.52 1.40
N TYR A 637 24.19 7.47 2.17
CA TYR A 637 24.17 8.91 1.81
C TYR A 637 25.59 9.44 1.56
N ASN A 638 26.51 9.22 2.51
CA ASN A 638 27.92 9.61 2.38
C ASN A 638 28.65 8.90 1.21
N ASN A 639 28.18 7.72 0.81
CA ASN A 639 28.76 6.91 -0.28
C ASN A 639 27.90 6.90 -1.55
N ALA A 640 27.08 7.94 -1.78
CA ALA A 640 26.20 8.03 -2.94
C ALA A 640 27.00 8.05 -4.27
N PRO A 641 26.66 7.20 -5.25
CA PRO A 641 27.29 7.22 -6.56
C PRO A 641 26.72 8.35 -7.43
N ASN A 642 27.60 8.92 -8.26
CA ASN A 642 27.26 9.97 -9.21
C ASN A 642 26.59 11.17 -8.49
N MET A 643 25.50 11.73 -9.02
CA MET A 643 24.76 12.83 -8.40
C MET A 643 23.65 12.35 -7.44
N GLY A 644 23.76 11.12 -6.91
CA GLY A 644 22.72 10.54 -6.04
C GLY A 644 22.49 11.31 -4.74
N ALA A 645 23.52 11.98 -4.20
CA ALA A 645 23.44 12.80 -2.99
C ALA A 645 22.39 13.93 -3.12
N TYR A 646 22.48 14.74 -4.19
CA TYR A 646 21.54 15.84 -4.48
C TYR A 646 20.06 15.41 -4.46
N ILE A 647 19.75 14.18 -4.88
CA ILE A 647 18.38 13.65 -4.85
C ILE A 647 17.99 13.19 -3.43
N MET A 648 18.94 12.70 -2.65
CA MET A 648 18.75 12.34 -1.24
C MET A 648 18.59 13.55 -0.33
N ASP A 649 19.23 14.69 -0.63
CA ASP A 649 19.15 15.93 0.15
C ASP A 649 17.70 16.41 0.35
N HIS A 650 16.83 16.21 -0.65
CA HIS A 650 15.41 16.55 -0.54
C HIS A 650 14.62 15.74 0.51
N PHE A 651 15.18 14.66 1.06
CA PHE A 651 14.56 13.86 2.12
C PHE A 651 15.50 13.42 3.25
N VAL A 652 16.79 13.75 3.21
CA VAL A 652 17.76 13.41 4.26
C VAL A 652 17.31 13.96 5.61
N ASP A 653 16.83 15.20 5.66
CA ASP A 653 16.36 15.87 6.87
C ASP A 653 15.12 15.20 7.48
N ARG A 654 14.19 14.71 6.65
CA ARG A 654 13.04 13.91 7.07
C ARG A 654 13.49 12.62 7.76
N GLU A 655 14.51 11.95 7.24
CA GLU A 655 15.04 10.73 7.86
C GLU A 655 15.92 11.04 9.09
N ARG A 656 16.65 12.17 9.12
CA ARG A 656 17.36 12.69 10.31
C ARG A 656 16.39 12.93 11.46
N THR A 657 15.25 13.57 11.22
CA THR A 657 14.22 13.78 12.25
C THR A 657 13.65 12.45 12.77
N LYS A 658 13.33 11.49 11.88
CA LYS A 658 12.86 10.14 12.30
C LYS A 658 13.89 9.42 13.16
N ALA A 659 15.16 9.45 12.77
CA ALA A 659 16.25 8.84 13.53
C ALA A 659 16.31 9.44 14.94
N LEU A 660 16.37 10.78 15.04
CA LEU A 660 16.35 11.49 16.33
C LEU A 660 15.10 11.16 17.16
N MET A 661 13.92 11.01 16.57
CA MET A 661 12.68 10.62 17.27
C MET A 661 12.70 9.20 17.85
N VAL A 662 13.54 8.30 17.36
CA VAL A 662 13.72 6.95 17.92
C VAL A 662 14.89 6.94 18.90
N ILE A 663 16.03 7.52 18.51
CA ILE A 663 17.24 7.55 19.34
C ILE A 663 16.96 8.32 20.65
N SER A 664 16.25 9.46 20.60
CA SER A 664 15.87 10.24 21.80
C SER A 664 14.89 9.54 22.75
N LYS A 665 14.31 8.38 22.35
CA LYS A 665 13.52 7.49 23.22
C LYS A 665 14.34 6.37 23.84
N ALA A 666 15.46 5.98 23.21
CA ALA A 666 16.38 4.96 23.72
C ALA A 666 17.38 5.53 24.74
N TYR A 667 17.88 6.75 24.50
CA TYR A 667 18.88 7.41 25.34
C TYR A 667 18.27 8.53 26.18
N GLN A 668 18.82 8.78 27.37
CA GLN A 668 18.46 9.94 28.22
C GLN A 668 19.29 11.18 27.90
N GLN A 669 20.54 10.97 27.48
CA GLN A 669 21.55 12.00 27.20
C GLN A 669 22.40 11.55 26.01
N MET A 670 22.83 12.48 25.15
CA MET A 670 23.68 12.16 23.99
C MET A 670 24.67 13.30 23.68
N PRO A 671 25.96 13.02 23.43
CA PRO A 671 26.90 14.01 22.89
C PRO A 671 26.50 14.47 21.47
N LEU A 672 26.67 15.75 21.16
CA LEU A 672 26.35 16.30 19.84
C LEU A 672 27.25 15.70 18.74
N ALA A 673 28.51 15.39 19.06
CA ALA A 673 29.44 14.71 18.16
C ALA A 673 28.94 13.33 17.68
N PHE A 674 28.31 12.53 18.55
CA PHE A 674 27.71 11.25 18.14
C PHE A 674 26.61 11.45 17.09
N ILE A 675 25.79 12.50 17.26
CA ILE A 675 24.69 12.82 16.34
C ILE A 675 25.21 13.37 15.01
N ARG A 676 26.28 14.19 15.05
CA ARG A 676 27.00 14.67 13.86
C ARG A 676 27.47 13.49 13.01
N ASP A 677 28.14 12.53 13.64
CA ASP A 677 28.80 11.42 12.96
C ASP A 677 27.79 10.34 12.48
N GLU A 678 26.81 9.98 13.31
CA GLU A 678 25.79 8.94 13.03
C GLU A 678 24.72 9.39 12.01
N LEU A 679 24.40 10.69 11.96
CA LEU A 679 23.37 11.25 11.06
C LEU A 679 23.95 12.10 9.91
N ALA A 680 25.25 11.94 9.65
CA ALA A 680 26.00 12.59 8.57
C ALA A 680 25.75 14.11 8.47
N PHE A 681 26.10 14.86 9.51
CA PHE A 681 26.21 16.32 9.44
C PHE A 681 27.67 16.74 9.31
N ASP A 682 27.94 17.77 8.50
CA ASP A 682 29.30 18.19 8.13
C ASP A 682 30.10 18.75 9.31
N ASN A 683 29.41 19.37 10.28
CA ASN A 683 29.99 19.98 11.46
C ASN A 683 28.94 20.11 12.58
N ALA A 684 29.39 20.36 13.82
CA ALA A 684 28.50 20.46 14.97
C ALA A 684 27.52 21.66 14.90
N ALA A 685 27.91 22.77 14.25
CA ALA A 685 27.03 23.93 14.08
C ALA A 685 25.85 23.65 13.12
N HIS A 686 26.01 22.76 12.13
CA HIS A 686 24.90 22.28 11.30
C HIS A 686 23.90 21.47 12.14
N VAL A 687 24.39 20.64 13.09
CA VAL A 687 23.51 19.93 14.05
C VAL A 687 22.76 20.92 14.94
N THR A 688 23.46 21.91 15.53
CA THR A 688 22.87 22.97 16.34
C THR A 688 21.80 23.76 15.57
N THR A 689 22.08 24.11 14.32
CA THR A 689 21.16 24.83 13.43
C THR A 689 19.92 24.00 13.12
N PHE A 690 20.11 22.75 12.69
CA PHE A 690 19.03 21.80 12.40
C PHE A 690 18.12 21.58 13.63
N LEU A 691 18.70 21.34 14.81
CA LEU A 691 17.93 21.16 16.05
C LEU A 691 17.16 22.43 16.43
N THR A 692 17.75 23.61 16.22
CA THR A 692 17.07 24.90 16.49
C THR A 692 15.89 25.11 15.55
N GLN A 693 16.06 24.83 14.25
CA GLN A 693 14.97 24.87 13.26
C GLN A 693 13.85 23.86 13.51
N HIS A 694 14.05 22.86 14.36
CA HIS A 694 13.06 21.85 14.74
C HIS A 694 12.62 21.97 16.21
N GLY A 695 12.91 23.10 16.88
CA GLY A 695 12.53 23.35 18.28
C GLY A 695 13.15 22.37 19.29
N ALA A 696 14.16 21.61 18.87
CA ALA A 696 14.70 20.43 19.56
C ALA A 696 16.05 20.68 20.26
N ALA A 697 16.54 21.92 20.26
CA ALA A 697 17.85 22.34 20.75
C ALA A 697 17.96 22.39 22.31
N PHE A 698 17.58 21.31 22.99
CA PHE A 698 17.63 21.20 24.44
C PHE A 698 18.97 20.64 24.92
N TYR A 699 19.87 21.50 25.40
CA TYR A 699 21.19 21.12 25.93
C TYR A 699 21.19 21.05 27.46
N GLN A 700 21.93 20.09 28.04
CA GLN A 700 22.19 20.07 29.50
C GLN A 700 23.33 21.02 29.90
N ASN A 701 24.29 21.21 29.01
CA ASN A 701 25.46 22.07 29.17
C ASN A 701 25.50 23.15 28.07
N PRO A 702 24.53 24.09 28.00
CA PRO A 702 24.41 25.04 26.90
C PRO A 702 25.64 25.96 26.71
N ASN A 703 26.44 26.15 27.77
CA ASN A 703 27.54 27.12 27.84
C ASN A 703 28.91 26.56 27.40
N VAL A 704 28.98 25.36 26.81
CA VAL A 704 30.23 24.78 26.26
C VAL A 704 30.26 24.88 24.72
N PRO A 705 31.43 24.74 24.07
CA PRO A 705 31.52 24.68 22.60
C PRO A 705 30.70 23.53 22.01
N ASP A 706 30.19 23.69 20.79
CA ASP A 706 29.21 22.78 20.19
C ASP A 706 29.62 21.30 20.19
N ASP A 707 30.86 20.97 19.85
CA ASP A 707 31.36 19.58 19.88
C ASP A 707 31.31 18.91 21.27
N GLN A 708 31.22 19.69 22.35
CA GLN A 708 31.13 19.22 23.74
C GLN A 708 29.69 19.26 24.30
N LYS A 709 28.71 19.76 23.54
CA LYS A 709 27.31 19.84 23.99
C LYS A 709 26.66 18.46 24.10
N VAL A 710 25.75 18.32 25.06
CA VAL A 710 25.01 17.09 25.38
C VAL A 710 23.51 17.40 25.37
N LEU A 711 22.75 16.65 24.56
CA LEU A 711 21.30 16.81 24.42
C LEU A 711 20.51 16.16 25.56
N ALA A 712 19.53 16.88 26.09
CA ALA A 712 18.53 16.39 27.02
C ALA A 712 17.41 15.64 26.26
N CYS A 713 17.66 14.36 25.98
CA CYS A 713 16.84 13.57 25.04
C CYS A 713 15.36 13.48 25.41
N LYS A 714 15.01 13.55 26.71
CA LYS A 714 13.61 13.58 27.17
C LYS A 714 12.88 14.88 26.81
N ALA A 715 13.57 16.02 26.79
CA ALA A 715 12.95 17.31 26.51
C ALA A 715 12.61 17.47 25.01
N MET A 716 13.50 17.00 24.13
CA MET A 716 13.33 17.14 22.68
C MET A 716 12.24 16.24 22.07
N GLN A 717 11.75 15.20 22.77
CA GLN A 717 10.84 14.19 22.18
C GLN A 717 9.54 14.80 21.63
N VAL A 718 8.94 15.75 22.36
CA VAL A 718 7.67 16.38 21.99
C VAL A 718 7.87 17.33 20.81
N ALA A 719 8.89 18.20 20.89
CA ALA A 719 9.23 19.15 19.84
C ALA A 719 9.60 18.45 18.51
N LEU A 720 10.41 17.38 18.56
CA LEU A 720 10.73 16.57 17.37
C LEU A 720 9.48 15.95 16.74
N ALA A 721 8.54 15.45 17.55
CA ALA A 721 7.31 14.85 17.03
C ALA A 721 6.38 15.88 16.38
N GLN A 722 6.21 17.05 17.01
CA GLN A 722 5.45 18.18 16.47
C GLN A 722 6.08 18.67 15.16
N ALA A 723 7.38 18.98 15.17
CA ALA A 723 8.08 19.46 13.98
C ALA A 723 8.10 18.41 12.83
N PHE A 724 8.09 17.12 13.14
CA PHE A 724 7.94 16.07 12.12
C PHE A 724 6.53 16.04 11.52
N ASP A 725 5.49 16.08 12.36
CA ASP A 725 4.11 16.05 11.90
C ASP A 725 3.73 17.31 11.10
N GLU A 726 4.26 18.47 11.49
CA GLU A 726 4.08 19.75 10.80
C GLU A 726 4.84 19.83 9.46
N LYS A 727 6.14 19.51 9.43
CA LYS A 727 6.98 19.70 8.23
C LYS A 727 6.92 18.54 7.23
N TYR A 728 6.82 17.30 7.72
CA TYR A 728 7.12 16.11 6.90
C TYR A 728 5.96 15.11 6.78
N ARG A 729 4.96 15.17 7.67
CA ARG A 729 3.76 14.31 7.59
C ARG A 729 2.60 14.99 6.87
N LYS A 730 2.42 16.30 7.08
CA LYS A 730 1.59 17.16 6.22
C LYS A 730 2.31 17.43 4.90
N ALA A 731 2.44 16.39 4.07
CA ALA A 731 2.89 16.54 2.68
C ALA A 731 1.94 17.50 1.96
N ARG A 732 2.41 18.72 1.68
CA ARG A 732 1.66 19.75 0.96
C ARG A 732 1.21 19.19 -0.39
N ILE A 733 -0.10 19.18 -0.64
CA ILE A 733 -0.67 18.89 -1.96
C ILE A 733 -0.48 20.13 -2.84
N THR A 734 0.76 20.35 -3.26
CA THR A 734 1.19 21.45 -4.15
C THR A 734 2.09 20.85 -5.22
N GLY A 735 1.50 20.46 -6.37
CA GLY A 735 2.21 19.76 -7.44
C GLY A 735 1.36 18.78 -8.25
N ALA A 736 0.14 18.47 -7.82
CA ALA A 736 -0.89 17.84 -8.64
C ALA A 736 -1.76 18.93 -9.29
N VAL A 737 -1.25 19.50 -10.38
CA VAL A 737 -2.06 20.12 -11.45
C VAL A 737 -2.21 19.06 -12.53
#